data_AF-A0A1V8UT36-F1
#
_entry.id   AF-A0A1V8UT36-F1
#
_cell.length_a   1.000
_cell.length_b   1.000
_cell.length_c   1.000
_cell.angle_alpha   90.00
_cell.angle_beta   90.00
_cell.angle_gamma   90.00
#
_symmetry.space_group_name_H-M   'P 1'
#
loop_
_entity.id
_entity.type
_entity.pdbx_description
1 polymer ?
#
loop_
_entity_poly.entity_id
_entity_poly.type
_entity_poly.pdbx_seq_one_letter_code
_entity_poly.pdbx_strand_id
1 'polypeptide(L)'
;MRIDEIINPDPPRLLLLFDAEQEDILQIAGDVLGEPYVCIEAIEALGSHVDACVIGICNALLLEPGLLREGRRSIITTHCLDVGDQRDEALTEHCDYEYLYTRSPFLQRDLARFLGFVLGQIKPHDDLKGKTRTTLLSTTFPDIRSALPNLDILSVGADSVELRVDLLAEPGQRNLDSRPRVPSLKYVGEQVMVLRQRTELPIIFTIRCTNENGRFPMDDPSLSYHYLRKALQWGCEYLDVELWLPQDIRQRLSQVKGHSKIISAFHDFSGTFKWTSEEAQELFRQGAVYGDVVKMIALITKMEQNYDLETFRSGIQSAYTHPPLSGLNMGPIGQLSRTLNKVFTPITHPLLPIIAAPGQLSAAEINERLHSMSQLPSLELLVMGDVRTTGLATFFEKCLNELSLPHQIVSASRSSADAISRMISKANFGGAVMCPPLPTVELRESMGMSEAATAIGHVDTIVARSSKGAAATCTADNATWKGIRATLTRDFVPSAYGGRPAILLASEESYAAAAIFALRSLNVETIYTIGFKARSSAASHMQYFSGLDDLKRVTPPFVIVSALPAEKSALVTPLLKYYGRNGSDDPASSSSSTHSAGKVFLDLSNGLKRPDPVAVATALGWAAYGVADVHAWTAVETLRLLVGENVPFDFVKLASGNSLVL
;
A
#
# COMPACT_ATOMS: atom_id res chain seq x y z
N MET A 1 19.50 -0.39 -16.04
CA MET A 1 18.72 0.77 -15.56
C MET A 1 18.25 0.40 -14.17
N ARG A 2 18.79 1.07 -13.13
CA ARG A 2 18.38 0.86 -11.74
C ARG A 2 17.28 1.88 -11.50
N ILE A 3 16.06 1.41 -11.19
CA ILE A 3 14.94 2.30 -10.87
C ILE A 3 15.08 2.59 -9.37
N ASP A 4 15.75 3.70 -9.06
CA ASP A 4 16.20 4.05 -7.69
C ASP A 4 15.04 4.32 -6.71
N GLU A 5 13.81 4.44 -7.21
CA GLU A 5 12.63 4.77 -6.40
C GLU A 5 12.12 3.61 -5.51
N ILE A 6 12.56 2.35 -5.69
CA ILE A 6 11.67 1.22 -5.33
C ILE A 6 12.22 0.15 -4.38
N ILE A 7 13.54 -0.05 -4.18
CA ILE A 7 14.02 -1.23 -3.41
C ILE A 7 15.23 -0.92 -2.53
N ASN A 8 15.14 -1.31 -1.24
CA ASN A 8 16.31 -1.56 -0.41
C ASN A 8 16.98 -2.86 -0.92
N PRO A 9 18.19 -2.79 -1.53
CA PRO A 9 18.79 -3.93 -2.23
C PRO A 9 19.30 -5.03 -1.29
N ASP A 10 19.35 -4.79 0.02
CA ASP A 10 19.87 -5.76 0.96
C ASP A 10 18.82 -6.85 1.25
N PRO A 11 19.18 -8.15 1.12
CA PRO A 11 18.26 -9.23 1.42
C PRO A 11 17.85 -9.15 2.90
N PRO A 12 16.55 -9.24 3.20
CA PRO A 12 16.08 -9.10 4.57
C PRO A 12 16.65 -10.23 5.44
N ARG A 13 17.27 -9.85 6.56
CA ARG A 13 17.75 -10.79 7.57
C ARG A 13 16.71 -10.90 8.68
N LEU A 14 15.90 -11.94 8.64
CA LEU A 14 14.78 -12.19 9.52
C LEU A 14 15.10 -13.33 10.50
N LEU A 15 14.80 -13.11 11.78
CA LEU A 15 14.62 -14.15 12.77
C LEU A 15 13.13 -14.18 13.14
N LEU A 16 12.46 -15.28 12.79
CA LEU A 16 11.04 -15.48 13.01
C LEU A 16 10.86 -16.42 14.21
N LEU A 17 10.17 -15.94 15.24
CA LEU A 17 9.79 -16.77 16.37
C LEU A 17 8.34 -17.23 16.16
N PHE A 18 8.08 -18.52 16.36
CA PHE A 18 6.76 -19.11 16.14
C PHE A 18 6.35 -20.01 17.31
N ASP A 19 5.05 -20.09 17.56
CA ASP A 19 4.49 -20.93 18.63
C ASP A 19 4.60 -22.43 18.29
N ALA A 20 4.50 -23.29 19.31
CA ALA A 20 4.53 -24.74 19.11
C ALA A 20 3.45 -25.17 18.10
N GLU A 21 3.80 -26.11 17.21
CA GLU A 21 2.95 -26.59 16.12
C GLU A 21 2.55 -25.51 15.08
N GLN A 22 3.21 -24.35 15.07
CA GLN A 22 2.99 -23.25 14.10
C GLN A 22 4.17 -23.06 13.13
N GLU A 23 4.98 -24.08 12.87
CA GLU A 23 6.15 -24.00 11.98
C GLU A 23 5.78 -23.64 10.52
N ASP A 24 4.52 -23.86 10.12
CA ASP A 24 3.99 -23.51 8.80
C ASP A 24 4.17 -22.02 8.47
N ILE A 25 4.12 -21.12 9.47
CA ILE A 25 4.34 -19.68 9.25
C ILE A 25 5.75 -19.37 8.76
N LEU A 26 6.75 -20.19 9.14
CA LEU A 26 8.13 -20.02 8.70
C LEU A 26 8.26 -20.30 7.20
N GLN A 27 7.62 -21.36 6.72
CA GLN A 27 7.56 -21.66 5.30
C GLN A 27 6.89 -20.52 4.53
N ILE A 28 5.72 -20.06 5.00
CA ILE A 28 4.97 -19.00 4.32
C ILE A 28 5.77 -17.68 4.31
N ALA A 29 6.46 -17.33 5.39
CA ALA A 29 7.34 -16.16 5.43
C ALA A 29 8.51 -16.30 4.44
N GLY A 30 9.12 -17.49 4.37
CA GLY A 30 10.11 -17.83 3.35
C GLY A 30 9.57 -17.63 1.93
N ASP A 31 8.37 -18.13 1.64
CA ASP A 31 7.72 -17.99 0.33
C ASP A 31 7.40 -16.53 -0.02
N VAL A 32 6.88 -15.75 0.93
CA VAL A 32 6.55 -14.33 0.77
C VAL A 32 7.79 -13.47 0.47
N LEU A 33 8.90 -13.75 1.16
CA LEU A 33 10.21 -13.16 0.90
C LEU A 33 10.91 -13.80 -0.31
N GLY A 34 10.37 -14.93 -0.76
CA GLY A 34 10.94 -15.92 -1.64
C GLY A 34 12.34 -16.40 -1.24
N GLU A 35 12.75 -16.25 0.01
CA GLU A 35 14.05 -16.70 0.50
C GLU A 35 13.95 -18.11 1.07
N PRO A 36 15.00 -18.95 0.97
CA PRO A 36 15.05 -20.20 1.71
C PRO A 36 15.03 -19.89 3.22
N TYR A 37 14.39 -20.77 3.98
CA TYR A 37 14.35 -20.69 5.43
C TYR A 37 15.12 -21.85 6.07
N VAL A 38 15.56 -21.64 7.31
CA VAL A 38 16.18 -22.67 8.15
C VAL A 38 15.50 -22.63 9.51
N CYS A 39 15.08 -23.80 10.02
CA CYS A 39 14.58 -23.95 11.38
C CYS A 39 15.73 -24.40 12.29
N ILE A 40 15.93 -23.71 13.42
CA ILE A 40 16.97 -24.03 14.41
C ILE A 40 16.34 -24.51 15.72
N GLU A 41 17.02 -25.44 16.39
CA GLU A 41 16.56 -26.03 17.65
C GLU A 41 17.08 -25.28 18.90
N ALA A 42 18.06 -24.39 18.74
CA ALA A 42 18.68 -23.64 19.83
C ALA A 42 19.24 -22.30 19.33
N ILE A 43 19.18 -21.24 20.15
CA ILE A 43 19.59 -19.89 19.76
C ILE A 43 21.09 -19.78 19.48
N GLU A 44 21.91 -20.62 20.13
CA GLU A 44 23.35 -20.70 19.93
C GLU A 44 23.71 -21.13 18.50
N ALA A 45 22.80 -21.82 17.80
CA ALA A 45 22.99 -22.22 16.41
C ALA A 45 22.90 -21.04 15.43
N LEU A 46 22.46 -19.85 15.87
CA LEU A 46 22.34 -18.67 15.01
C LEU A 46 23.69 -18.29 14.38
N GLY A 47 24.79 -18.49 15.10
CA GLY A 47 26.16 -18.26 14.61
C GLY A 47 26.60 -19.20 13.49
N SER A 48 25.95 -20.35 13.32
CA SER A 48 26.23 -21.30 12.25
C SER A 48 25.50 -20.97 10.95
N HIS A 49 24.48 -20.10 11.00
CA HIS A 49 23.60 -19.74 9.88
C HIS A 49 23.65 -18.24 9.56
N VAL A 50 24.83 -17.62 9.63
CA VAL A 50 25.01 -16.16 9.42
C VAL A 50 24.50 -15.68 8.06
N ASP A 51 24.60 -16.53 7.03
CA ASP A 51 24.22 -16.21 5.65
C ASP A 51 22.74 -16.51 5.33
N ALA A 52 22.02 -17.23 6.19
CA ALA A 52 20.61 -17.54 5.95
C ALA A 52 19.75 -16.27 6.10
N CYS A 53 18.92 -15.96 5.10
CA CYS A 53 18.04 -14.79 5.13
C CYS A 53 16.92 -14.95 6.15
N VAL A 54 16.24 -16.10 6.16
CA VAL A 54 15.12 -16.39 7.07
C VAL A 54 15.51 -17.54 8.01
N ILE A 55 15.46 -17.28 9.31
CA ILE A 55 15.71 -18.28 10.35
C ILE A 55 14.48 -18.35 11.25
N GLY A 56 14.03 -19.56 11.58
CA GLY A 56 12.94 -19.80 12.49
C GLY A 56 13.38 -20.50 13.76
N ILE A 57 12.77 -20.15 14.90
CA ILE A 57 12.93 -20.86 16.17
C ILE A 57 11.59 -20.92 16.90
N CYS A 58 11.31 -22.05 17.54
CA CYS A 58 10.10 -22.21 18.35
C CYS A 58 10.22 -21.42 19.66
N ASN A 59 9.19 -20.64 19.99
CA ASN A 59 9.11 -19.83 21.21
C ASN A 59 9.38 -20.66 22.49
N ALA A 60 8.92 -21.91 22.52
CA ALA A 60 9.10 -22.81 23.67
C ALA A 60 10.56 -23.20 23.95
N LEU A 61 11.47 -23.00 22.99
CA LEU A 61 12.89 -23.33 23.12
C LEU A 61 13.73 -22.15 23.63
N LEU A 62 13.14 -20.96 23.75
CA LEU A 62 13.81 -19.75 24.22
C LEU A 62 13.68 -19.60 25.73
N LEU A 63 14.69 -20.10 26.46
CA LEU A 63 14.76 -19.99 27.92
C LEU A 63 15.32 -18.64 28.39
N GLU A 64 16.17 -17.99 27.59
CA GLU A 64 16.79 -16.69 27.90
C GLU A 64 16.55 -15.68 26.76
N PRO A 65 15.46 -14.89 26.81
CA PRO A 65 15.11 -13.90 25.77
C PRO A 65 16.18 -12.81 25.54
N GLY A 66 17.07 -12.58 26.51
CA GLY A 66 18.14 -11.59 26.42
C GLY A 66 19.15 -11.87 25.29
N LEU A 67 19.31 -13.14 24.89
CA LEU A 67 20.22 -13.56 23.81
C LEU A 67 19.75 -13.13 22.42
N LEU A 68 18.48 -12.76 22.25
CA LEU A 68 17.92 -12.31 20.98
C LEU A 68 18.60 -11.02 20.47
N ARG A 69 19.10 -10.16 21.35
CA ARG A 69 19.64 -8.84 20.99
C ARG A 69 21.07 -8.86 20.42
N GLU A 70 21.70 -10.03 20.30
CA GLU A 70 23.11 -10.14 19.87
C GLU A 70 23.30 -10.16 18.33
N GLY A 71 22.27 -9.86 17.53
CA GLY A 71 22.30 -9.94 16.07
C GLY A 71 21.86 -8.68 15.32
N ARG A 72 22.30 -8.54 14.05
CA ARG A 72 21.79 -7.55 13.07
C ARG A 72 20.57 -8.06 12.29
N ARG A 73 19.67 -8.82 12.94
CA ARG A 73 18.48 -9.41 12.33
C ARG A 73 17.24 -8.72 12.88
N SER A 74 16.23 -8.50 12.04
CA SER A 74 14.91 -8.10 12.52
C SER A 74 14.24 -9.31 13.17
N ILE A 75 13.73 -9.12 14.39
CA ILE A 75 13.14 -10.18 15.19
C ILE A 75 11.63 -10.01 15.23
N ILE A 76 10.92 -11.00 14.71
CA ILE A 76 9.46 -10.99 14.62
C ILE A 76 8.93 -12.21 15.36
N THR A 77 8.16 -12.01 16.42
CA THR A 77 7.36 -13.09 17.03
C THR A 77 6.01 -13.20 16.32
N THR A 78 5.53 -14.42 16.13
CA THR A 78 4.28 -14.69 15.42
C THR A 78 3.33 -15.50 16.29
N HIS A 79 2.04 -15.14 16.25
CA HIS A 79 1.03 -15.80 17.06
C HIS A 79 -0.25 -16.07 16.26
N CYS A 80 -0.69 -17.33 16.28
CA CYS A 80 -1.95 -17.73 15.66
C CYS A 80 -3.10 -17.60 16.67
N LEU A 81 -4.07 -16.73 16.39
CA LEU A 81 -5.17 -16.47 17.32
C LEU A 81 -6.24 -17.59 17.35
N ASP A 82 -6.19 -18.56 16.43
CA ASP A 82 -7.14 -19.67 16.35
C ASP A 82 -6.85 -20.78 17.38
N VAL A 83 -5.61 -20.89 17.86
CA VAL A 83 -5.12 -22.03 18.69
C VAL A 83 -5.06 -21.66 20.18
N GLY A 84 -5.74 -20.59 20.57
CA GLY A 84 -5.64 -20.00 21.91
C GLY A 84 -4.49 -19.02 22.02
N ASP A 85 -4.41 -18.33 23.16
CA ASP A 85 -3.43 -17.26 23.36
C ASP A 85 -2.16 -17.79 23.99
N GLN A 86 -1.12 -17.96 23.16
CA GLN A 86 0.21 -18.42 23.57
C GLN A 86 1.22 -17.27 23.68
N ARG A 87 0.77 -16.01 23.61
CA ARG A 87 1.65 -14.84 23.70
C ARG A 87 2.36 -14.76 25.04
N ASP A 88 3.67 -14.61 24.98
CA ASP A 88 4.52 -14.25 26.11
C ASP A 88 4.95 -12.78 25.96
N GLU A 89 4.37 -11.91 26.78
CA GLU A 89 4.68 -10.48 26.76
C GLU A 89 6.15 -10.18 27.08
N ALA A 90 6.78 -10.98 27.96
CA ALA A 90 8.18 -10.78 28.32
C ALA A 90 9.11 -11.11 27.13
N LEU A 91 8.76 -12.13 26.34
CA LEU A 91 9.47 -12.44 25.09
C LEU A 91 9.21 -11.36 24.03
N THR A 92 7.97 -10.92 23.87
CA THR A 92 7.61 -9.90 22.88
C THR A 92 8.32 -8.57 23.12
N GLU A 93 8.61 -8.17 24.37
CA GLU A 93 9.41 -6.98 24.68
C GLU A 93 10.86 -7.02 24.14
N HIS A 94 11.38 -8.22 23.86
CA HIS A 94 12.69 -8.43 23.27
C HIS A 94 12.66 -8.48 21.73
N CYS A 95 11.47 -8.53 21.14
CA CYS A 95 11.27 -8.57 19.69
C CYS A 95 11.07 -7.16 19.11
N ASP A 96 11.49 -6.97 17.86
CA ASP A 96 11.26 -5.71 17.14
C ASP A 96 9.78 -5.57 16.80
N TYR A 97 9.16 -6.67 16.37
CA TYR A 97 7.78 -6.75 15.88
C TYR A 97 7.02 -8.00 16.37
N GLU A 98 5.70 -7.93 16.31
CA GLU A 98 4.74 -8.97 16.63
C GLU A 98 3.72 -9.10 15.48
N TYR A 99 3.63 -10.27 14.87
CA TYR A 99 2.67 -10.57 13.81
C TYR A 99 1.57 -11.51 14.31
N LEU A 100 0.33 -11.03 14.26
CA LEU A 100 -0.85 -11.80 14.63
C LEU A 100 -1.56 -12.27 13.35
N TYR A 101 -2.02 -13.51 13.34
CA TYR A 101 -2.73 -14.09 12.18
C TYR A 101 -3.76 -15.16 12.57
N THR A 102 -4.55 -15.57 11.57
CA THR A 102 -5.51 -16.68 11.62
C THR A 102 -5.12 -17.73 10.58
N ARG A 103 -5.37 -19.01 10.84
CA ARG A 103 -5.14 -20.12 9.90
C ARG A 103 -6.28 -20.29 8.91
N SER A 104 -7.51 -19.99 9.31
CA SER A 104 -8.71 -20.25 8.48
C SER A 104 -9.64 -19.04 8.39
N PRO A 105 -9.46 -18.15 7.40
CA PRO A 105 -8.45 -18.19 6.34
C PRO A 105 -7.10 -17.58 6.77
N PHE A 106 -6.00 -18.11 6.24
CA PHE A 106 -4.73 -17.42 6.19
C PHE A 106 -4.68 -16.51 4.97
N LEU A 107 -4.27 -15.25 5.14
CA LEU A 107 -4.21 -14.26 4.08
C LEU A 107 -2.76 -13.88 3.81
N GLN A 108 -2.15 -14.49 2.78
CA GLN A 108 -0.75 -14.24 2.43
C GLN A 108 -0.45 -12.76 2.15
N ARG A 109 -1.37 -12.04 1.49
CA ARG A 109 -1.28 -10.57 1.30
C ARG A 109 -1.09 -9.77 2.60
N ASP A 110 -1.65 -10.21 3.72
CA ASP A 110 -1.49 -9.53 5.02
C ASP A 110 -0.06 -9.66 5.52
N LEU A 111 0.50 -10.87 5.49
CA LEU A 111 1.90 -11.11 5.83
C LEU A 111 2.85 -10.38 4.86
N ALA A 112 2.57 -10.42 3.55
CA ALA A 112 3.38 -9.72 2.54
C ALA A 112 3.40 -8.21 2.77
N ARG A 113 2.24 -7.61 3.07
CA ARG A 113 2.15 -6.19 3.43
C ARG A 113 2.93 -5.89 4.71
N PHE A 114 2.74 -6.69 5.75
CA PHE A 114 3.42 -6.51 7.03
C PHE A 114 4.95 -6.62 6.88
N LEU A 115 5.45 -7.71 6.30
CA LEU A 115 6.88 -7.93 6.07
C LEU A 115 7.46 -6.87 5.14
N GLY A 116 6.76 -6.53 4.06
CA GLY A 116 7.16 -5.47 3.15
C GLY A 116 7.38 -4.15 3.89
N PHE A 117 6.52 -3.81 4.85
CA PHE A 117 6.60 -2.56 5.59
C PHE A 117 7.69 -2.60 6.67
N VAL A 118 7.67 -3.61 7.55
CA VAL A 118 8.60 -3.70 8.70
C VAL A 118 10.05 -4.01 8.30
N LEU A 119 10.27 -4.51 7.08
CA LEU A 119 11.59 -4.70 6.49
C LEU A 119 11.99 -3.56 5.53
N GLY A 120 11.15 -2.51 5.42
CA GLY A 120 11.47 -1.28 4.68
C GLY A 120 11.43 -1.41 3.16
N GLN A 121 10.76 -2.44 2.63
CA GLN A 121 10.60 -2.67 1.19
C GLN A 121 9.45 -1.88 0.58
N ILE A 122 8.42 -1.55 1.38
CA ILE A 122 7.36 -0.62 1.00
C ILE A 122 7.39 0.59 1.93
N LYS A 123 7.17 1.78 1.38
CA LYS A 123 7.21 3.05 2.12
C LYS A 123 5.98 3.89 1.83
N PRO A 124 4.80 3.54 2.38
CA PRO A 124 3.55 4.20 2.04
C PRO A 124 3.56 5.71 2.29
N HIS A 125 4.36 6.19 3.26
CA HIS A 125 4.52 7.61 3.50
C HIS A 125 5.17 8.38 2.34
N ASP A 126 6.15 7.78 1.66
CA ASP A 126 6.82 8.42 0.54
C ASP A 126 5.87 8.53 -0.66
N ASP A 127 5.05 7.49 -0.89
CA ASP A 127 3.98 7.51 -1.91
C ASP A 127 2.95 8.62 -1.61
N LEU A 128 2.48 8.70 -0.35
CA LEU A 128 1.50 9.71 0.07
C LEU A 128 2.06 11.14 0.06
N LYS A 129 3.35 11.31 0.33
CA LYS A 129 4.03 12.62 0.27
C LYS A 129 4.05 13.19 -1.16
N GLY A 130 4.01 12.34 -2.18
CA GLY A 130 3.91 12.75 -3.58
C GLY A 130 2.53 13.30 -4.00
N LYS A 131 1.49 13.06 -3.20
CA LYS A 131 0.12 13.49 -3.52
C LYS A 131 -0.09 14.98 -3.21
N THR A 132 -0.95 15.62 -4.00
CA THR A 132 -1.35 17.03 -3.80
C THR A 132 -2.18 17.24 -2.55
N ARG A 133 -2.98 16.22 -2.18
CA ARG A 133 -3.80 16.16 -0.97
C ARG A 133 -3.87 14.72 -0.48
N THR A 134 -3.90 14.56 0.83
CA THR A 134 -4.13 13.27 1.50
C THR A 134 -5.30 13.35 2.48
N THR A 135 -6.02 12.24 2.61
CA THR A 135 -7.18 12.08 3.51
C THR A 135 -7.01 10.87 4.43
N LEU A 136 -7.70 10.86 5.57
CA LEU A 136 -7.75 9.70 6.46
C LEU A 136 -9.18 9.40 6.88
N LEU A 137 -9.56 8.13 6.86
CA LEU A 137 -10.87 7.68 7.33
C LEU A 137 -10.78 7.28 8.80
N SER A 138 -11.44 8.04 9.68
CA SER A 138 -11.52 7.70 11.11
C SER A 138 -12.55 6.61 11.36
N THR A 139 -12.10 5.45 11.83
CA THR A 139 -12.99 4.35 12.24
C THR A 139 -13.51 4.64 13.65
N THR A 140 -14.83 4.73 13.81
CA THR A 140 -15.50 5.07 15.09
C THR A 140 -16.29 3.91 15.66
N PHE A 141 -15.94 2.68 15.26
CA PHE A 141 -16.65 1.48 15.67
C PHE A 141 -16.13 1.00 17.03
N PRO A 142 -17.01 0.53 17.94
CA PRO A 142 -16.59 -0.12 19.17
C PRO A 142 -15.86 -1.45 18.90
N ASP A 143 -16.16 -2.10 17.77
CA ASP A 143 -15.47 -3.28 17.26
C ASP A 143 -15.32 -3.13 15.74
N ILE A 144 -14.10 -3.23 15.23
CA ILE A 144 -13.82 -2.98 13.81
C ILE A 144 -14.47 -4.03 12.90
N ARG A 145 -14.81 -5.22 13.43
CA ARG A 145 -15.50 -6.27 12.67
C ARG A 145 -16.83 -5.79 12.08
N SER A 146 -17.47 -4.82 12.73
CA SER A 146 -18.71 -4.19 12.21
C SER A 146 -18.48 -3.38 10.93
N ALA A 147 -17.27 -2.89 10.69
CA ALA A 147 -16.93 -2.11 9.49
C ALA A 147 -16.56 -3.00 8.30
N LEU A 148 -16.00 -4.19 8.55
CA LEU A 148 -15.36 -5.03 7.53
C LEU A 148 -16.24 -5.34 6.30
N PRO A 149 -17.55 -5.64 6.43
CA PRO A 149 -18.38 -5.93 5.25
C PRO A 149 -18.47 -4.78 4.25
N ASN A 150 -18.28 -3.54 4.70
CA ASN A 150 -18.41 -2.35 3.88
C ASN A 150 -17.10 -1.56 3.77
N LEU A 151 -15.98 -2.08 4.31
CA LEU A 151 -14.73 -1.30 4.44
C LEU A 151 -14.20 -0.81 3.10
N ASP A 152 -14.33 -1.63 2.05
CA ASP A 152 -13.92 -1.27 0.68
C ASP A 152 -14.73 -0.08 0.12
N ILE A 153 -15.99 0.06 0.53
CA ILE A 153 -16.84 1.21 0.16
C ILE A 153 -16.49 2.41 1.04
N LEU A 154 -16.41 2.20 2.35
CA LEU A 154 -16.11 3.26 3.34
C LEU A 154 -14.79 3.99 3.06
N SER A 155 -13.81 3.28 2.48
CA SER A 155 -12.46 3.77 2.24
C SER A 155 -12.23 4.37 0.85
N VAL A 156 -13.26 4.48 0.02
CA VAL A 156 -13.18 5.21 -1.26
C VAL A 156 -12.83 6.68 -1.00
N GLY A 157 -11.75 7.16 -1.63
CA GLY A 157 -11.22 8.51 -1.42
C GLY A 157 -10.40 8.67 -0.14
N ALA A 158 -10.16 7.61 0.62
CA ALA A 158 -9.25 7.60 1.77
C ALA A 158 -7.84 7.18 1.37
N ASP A 159 -6.82 7.82 1.94
CA ASP A 159 -5.41 7.45 1.78
C ASP A 159 -4.85 6.66 2.96
N SER A 160 -5.59 6.62 4.06
CA SER A 160 -5.25 5.87 5.27
C SER A 160 -6.51 5.63 6.09
N VAL A 161 -6.45 4.65 6.99
CA VAL A 161 -7.52 4.36 7.96
C VAL A 161 -7.00 4.58 9.37
N GLU A 162 -7.72 5.36 10.17
CA GLU A 162 -7.39 5.61 11.57
C GLU A 162 -8.18 4.67 12.47
N LEU A 163 -7.45 3.85 13.24
CA LEU A 163 -8.02 3.01 14.30
C LEU A 163 -8.03 3.82 15.61
N ARG A 164 -9.24 4.23 16.03
CA ARG A 164 -9.46 4.93 17.29
C ARG A 164 -9.58 3.94 18.44
N VAL A 165 -8.42 3.59 19.02
CA VAL A 165 -8.31 2.59 20.08
C VAL A 165 -9.07 3.01 21.33
N ASP A 166 -9.13 4.31 21.63
CA ASP A 166 -9.89 4.85 22.74
C ASP A 166 -11.42 4.65 22.58
N LEU A 167 -11.92 4.39 21.37
CA LEU A 167 -13.35 4.16 21.12
C LEU A 167 -13.74 2.68 21.11
N LEU A 168 -12.76 1.76 21.10
CA LEU A 168 -13.00 0.33 21.12
C LEU A 168 -13.65 -0.12 22.44
N ALA A 169 -14.48 -1.15 22.36
CA ALA A 169 -15.18 -1.73 23.51
C ALA A 169 -15.06 -3.26 23.50
N GLU A 170 -14.16 -3.78 24.34
CA GLU A 170 -13.91 -5.21 24.47
C GLU A 170 -15.14 -5.95 25.07
N PRO A 171 -15.65 -7.00 24.42
CA PRO A 171 -16.80 -7.77 24.91
C PRO A 171 -16.52 -8.52 26.23
N GLY A 172 -17.56 -8.76 27.03
CA GLY A 172 -17.49 -9.59 28.26
C GLY A 172 -16.81 -8.92 29.46
N GLN A 173 -16.17 -7.80 29.21
CA GLN A 173 -15.56 -6.95 30.19
C GLN A 173 -16.74 -6.28 30.98
N ARG A 174 -16.91 -6.56 32.29
CA ARG A 174 -18.01 -5.99 33.14
C ARG A 174 -17.66 -4.61 33.71
N ASN A 175 -18.65 -3.74 33.84
CA ASN A 175 -18.52 -2.41 34.48
C ASN A 175 -18.48 -2.58 36.00
N LEU A 176 -17.30 -2.82 36.56
CA LEU A 176 -17.14 -2.93 38.01
C LEU A 176 -16.80 -1.58 38.67
N ASP A 177 -16.19 -0.62 37.94
CA ASP A 177 -15.81 0.69 38.48
C ASP A 177 -15.99 1.85 37.48
N SER A 178 -16.19 3.07 37.99
CA SER A 178 -16.45 4.31 37.24
C SER A 178 -15.25 4.89 36.46
N ARG A 179 -14.21 4.11 36.18
CA ARG A 179 -13.03 4.56 35.41
C ARG A 179 -13.25 4.38 33.89
N PRO A 180 -12.75 5.29 33.03
CA PRO A 180 -12.78 5.10 31.59
C PRO A 180 -12.01 3.81 31.24
N ARG A 181 -12.67 2.92 30.50
CA ARG A 181 -12.17 1.58 30.25
C ARG A 181 -11.22 1.58 29.06
N VAL A 182 -9.97 1.18 29.31
CA VAL A 182 -9.00 0.91 28.24
C VAL A 182 -9.15 -0.55 27.79
N PRO A 183 -9.35 -0.82 26.49
CA PRO A 183 -9.42 -2.20 25.97
C PRO A 183 -8.08 -2.91 26.15
N SER A 184 -8.08 -4.21 26.42
CA SER A 184 -6.83 -4.97 26.60
C SER A 184 -5.97 -4.95 25.33
N LEU A 185 -4.64 -4.98 25.46
CA LEU A 185 -3.73 -5.09 24.31
C LEU A 185 -4.01 -6.32 23.46
N LYS A 186 -4.44 -7.43 24.10
CA LYS A 186 -4.91 -8.63 23.42
C LYS A 186 -6.01 -8.32 22.42
N TYR A 187 -7.05 -7.63 22.87
CA TYR A 187 -8.18 -7.26 22.03
C TYR A 187 -7.76 -6.25 20.95
N VAL A 188 -6.99 -5.23 21.32
CA VAL A 188 -6.52 -4.19 20.38
C VAL A 188 -5.66 -4.80 19.26
N GLY A 189 -4.73 -5.71 19.58
CA GLY A 189 -3.91 -6.40 18.59
C GLY A 189 -4.76 -7.20 17.61
N GLU A 190 -5.80 -7.87 18.10
CA GLU A 190 -6.77 -8.55 17.23
C GLU A 190 -7.52 -7.56 16.33
N GLN A 191 -7.92 -6.39 16.82
CA GLN A 191 -8.54 -5.34 16.00
C GLN A 191 -7.59 -4.84 14.90
N VAL A 192 -6.31 -4.65 15.21
CA VAL A 192 -5.28 -4.25 14.23
C VAL A 192 -5.13 -5.32 13.15
N MET A 193 -5.02 -6.59 13.55
CA MET A 193 -4.91 -7.74 12.64
C MET A 193 -6.09 -7.80 11.67
N VAL A 194 -7.33 -7.84 12.17
CA VAL A 194 -8.51 -8.00 11.30
C VAL A 194 -8.72 -6.78 10.39
N LEU A 195 -8.31 -5.58 10.82
CA LEU A 195 -8.34 -4.39 9.98
C LEU A 195 -7.33 -4.52 8.83
N ARG A 196 -6.06 -4.82 9.13
CA ARG A 196 -4.99 -4.95 8.13
C ARG A 196 -5.30 -6.03 7.09
N GLN A 197 -5.87 -7.16 7.52
CA GLN A 197 -6.33 -8.24 6.64
C GLN A 197 -7.40 -7.82 5.62
N ARG A 198 -8.09 -6.70 5.86
CA ARG A 198 -9.25 -6.23 5.08
C ARG A 198 -9.01 -4.94 4.33
N THR A 199 -7.85 -4.31 4.46
CA THR A 199 -7.52 -3.10 3.69
C THR A 199 -6.09 -3.10 3.22
N GLU A 200 -5.82 -2.41 2.12
CA GLU A 200 -4.46 -2.12 1.62
C GLU A 200 -3.99 -0.73 2.07
N LEU A 201 -4.86 0.03 2.75
CA LEU A 201 -4.55 1.36 3.24
C LEU A 201 -3.65 1.33 4.49
N PRO A 202 -2.67 2.24 4.60
CA PRO A 202 -1.90 2.46 5.82
C PRO A 202 -2.80 2.69 7.05
N ILE A 203 -2.43 2.09 8.18
CA ILE A 203 -3.15 2.21 9.44
C ILE A 203 -2.51 3.31 10.28
N ILE A 204 -3.35 4.23 10.75
CA ILE A 204 -3.01 5.21 11.78
C ILE A 204 -3.53 4.70 13.11
N PHE A 205 -2.62 4.34 14.01
CA PHE A 205 -2.96 3.93 15.37
C PHE A 205 -3.11 5.16 16.27
N THR A 206 -4.29 5.35 16.86
CA THR A 206 -4.60 6.55 17.66
C THR A 206 -5.18 6.18 19.02
N ILE A 207 -4.55 6.68 20.07
CA ILE A 207 -5.09 6.68 21.45
C ILE A 207 -5.41 8.11 21.87
N ARG A 208 -6.66 8.53 21.70
CA ARG A 208 -7.06 9.91 22.02
C ARG A 208 -7.34 10.08 23.51
N CYS A 209 -6.67 11.02 24.18
CA CYS A 209 -6.86 11.25 25.61
C CYS A 209 -8.17 11.98 25.97
N THR A 210 -8.57 11.94 27.24
CA THR A 210 -9.81 12.57 27.72
C THR A 210 -9.86 14.09 27.56
N ASN A 211 -8.74 14.80 27.73
CA ASN A 211 -8.71 16.26 27.55
C ASN A 211 -8.82 16.68 26.08
N GLU A 212 -8.48 15.78 25.16
CA GLU A 212 -8.62 15.98 23.72
C GLU A 212 -9.87 15.26 23.15
N ASN A 213 -10.91 15.09 23.99
CA ASN A 213 -12.22 14.53 23.64
C ASN A 213 -12.17 13.06 23.14
N GLY A 214 -11.24 12.28 23.66
CA GLY A 214 -11.23 10.82 23.57
C GLY A 214 -11.60 10.17 24.89
N ARG A 215 -11.22 8.89 25.03
CA ARG A 215 -11.49 8.10 26.24
C ARG A 215 -10.24 7.51 26.88
N PHE A 216 -9.06 7.73 26.30
CA PHE A 216 -7.83 7.20 26.87
C PHE A 216 -7.43 8.01 28.12
N PRO A 217 -7.09 7.35 29.24
CA PRO A 217 -6.73 8.02 30.48
C PRO A 217 -5.43 8.83 30.37
N MET A 218 -5.30 9.87 31.20
CA MET A 218 -4.12 10.75 31.26
C MET A 218 -3.30 10.60 32.55
N ASP A 219 -3.80 9.87 33.54
CA ASP A 219 -3.17 9.70 34.85
C ASP A 219 -1.91 8.84 34.80
N ASP A 220 -1.77 7.98 33.78
CA ASP A 220 -0.57 7.17 33.54
C ASP A 220 -0.05 7.31 32.09
N PRO A 221 0.90 8.23 31.83
CA PRO A 221 1.56 8.35 30.53
C PRO A 221 2.30 7.07 30.09
N SER A 222 2.73 6.23 31.04
CA SER A 222 3.45 4.98 30.73
C SER A 222 2.53 3.99 30.04
N LEU A 223 1.24 4.00 30.38
CA LEU A 223 0.22 3.22 29.69
C LEU A 223 0.12 3.63 28.21
N SER A 224 0.10 4.94 27.92
CA SER A 224 0.12 5.44 26.53
C SER A 224 1.36 4.97 25.79
N TYR A 225 2.54 5.05 26.42
CA TYR A 225 3.78 4.53 25.83
C TYR A 225 3.68 3.05 25.51
N HIS A 226 3.13 2.22 26.40
CA HIS A 226 3.03 0.78 26.19
C HIS A 226 2.12 0.44 24.98
N TYR A 227 0.97 1.11 24.84
CA TYR A 227 0.09 0.93 23.68
C TYR A 227 0.72 1.42 22.37
N LEU A 228 1.36 2.59 22.39
CA LEU A 228 2.06 3.13 21.21
C LEU A 228 3.25 2.24 20.84
N ARG A 229 4.01 1.73 21.81
CA ARG A 229 5.10 0.77 21.54
C ARG A 229 4.58 -0.51 20.91
N LYS A 230 3.45 -1.04 21.40
CA LYS A 230 2.78 -2.21 20.80
C LYS A 230 2.30 -1.95 19.37
N ALA A 231 1.75 -0.77 19.08
CA ALA A 231 1.39 -0.39 17.72
C ALA A 231 2.58 -0.41 16.74
N LEU A 232 3.76 0.02 17.21
CA LEU A 232 5.00 -0.12 16.44
C LEU A 232 5.36 -1.59 16.21
N GLN A 233 5.24 -2.45 17.25
CA GLN A 233 5.51 -3.88 17.11
C GLN A 233 4.53 -4.56 16.16
N TRP A 234 3.25 -4.17 16.16
CA TRP A 234 2.26 -4.66 15.18
C TRP A 234 2.47 -4.09 13.77
N GLY A 235 3.45 -3.22 13.56
CA GLY A 235 3.77 -2.68 12.24
C GLY A 235 2.72 -1.70 11.72
N CYS A 236 2.09 -0.90 12.59
CA CYS A 236 1.23 0.20 12.13
C CYS A 236 2.07 1.27 11.43
N GLU A 237 1.64 1.72 10.25
CA GLU A 237 2.40 2.67 9.43
C GLU A 237 2.50 4.06 10.06
N TYR A 238 1.49 4.46 10.83
CA TYR A 238 1.44 5.74 11.52
C TYR A 238 1.00 5.60 12.96
N LEU A 239 1.59 6.41 13.84
CA LEU A 239 1.16 6.60 15.21
C LEU A 239 0.73 8.05 15.42
N ASP A 240 -0.46 8.26 15.99
CA ASP A 240 -0.84 9.54 16.56
C ASP A 240 -0.26 9.66 17.97
N VAL A 241 0.70 10.59 18.15
CA VAL A 241 1.40 10.81 19.41
C VAL A 241 1.10 12.23 19.89
N GLU A 242 0.33 12.33 20.96
CA GLU A 242 -0.13 13.62 21.48
C GLU A 242 0.99 14.41 22.18
N LEU A 243 0.97 15.73 22.01
CA LEU A 243 2.00 16.64 22.52
C LEU A 243 2.03 16.76 24.04
N TRP A 244 0.92 16.46 24.73
CA TRP A 244 0.88 16.47 26.20
C TRP A 244 1.77 15.38 26.81
N LEU A 245 2.09 14.31 26.05
CA LEU A 245 2.96 13.26 26.54
C LEU A 245 4.34 13.83 26.89
N PRO A 246 4.92 13.39 28.03
CA PRO A 246 6.28 13.75 28.42
C PRO A 246 7.28 13.62 27.27
N GLN A 247 8.23 14.55 27.19
CA GLN A 247 9.20 14.60 26.10
C GLN A 247 10.02 13.31 25.99
N ASP A 248 10.36 12.67 27.12
CA ASP A 248 11.11 11.42 27.14
C ASP A 248 10.33 10.27 26.47
N ILE A 249 9.00 10.22 26.63
CA ILE A 249 8.14 9.23 25.98
C ILE A 249 8.14 9.47 24.47
N ARG A 250 7.92 10.71 24.03
CA ARG A 250 7.91 11.09 22.60
C ARG A 250 9.26 10.81 21.94
N GLN A 251 10.36 11.12 22.63
CA GLN A 251 11.72 10.83 22.17
C GLN A 251 11.96 9.32 22.05
N ARG A 252 11.61 8.53 23.08
CA ARG A 252 11.78 7.07 23.04
C ARG A 252 11.01 6.44 21.88
N LEU A 253 9.75 6.82 21.67
CA LEU A 253 8.97 6.37 20.52
C LEU A 253 9.64 6.72 19.20
N SER A 254 10.15 7.95 19.06
CA SER A 254 10.86 8.40 17.86
C SER A 254 12.13 7.59 17.57
N GLN A 255 12.85 7.16 18.61
CA GLN A 255 14.07 6.35 18.49
C GLN A 255 13.78 4.90 18.06
N VAL A 256 12.63 4.35 18.45
CA VAL A 256 12.27 2.94 18.18
C VAL A 256 11.21 2.77 17.09
N LYS A 257 10.83 3.85 16.38
CA LYS A 257 9.72 3.83 15.40
C LYS A 257 9.98 2.98 14.16
N GLY A 258 11.24 2.61 13.89
CA GLY A 258 11.61 1.88 12.68
C GLY A 258 11.10 2.58 11.41
N HIS A 259 10.30 1.86 10.62
CA HIS A 259 9.68 2.39 9.40
C HIS A 259 8.39 3.18 9.62
N SER A 260 7.80 3.12 10.81
CA SER A 260 6.58 3.87 11.16
C SER A 260 6.83 5.37 11.25
N LYS A 261 5.76 6.14 11.05
CA LYS A 261 5.77 7.60 11.08
C LYS A 261 4.96 8.12 12.27
N ILE A 262 5.43 9.21 12.85
CA ILE A 262 4.78 9.88 13.98
C ILE A 262 3.97 11.07 13.45
N ILE A 263 2.67 11.04 13.69
CA ILE A 263 1.79 12.20 13.59
C ILE A 263 1.76 12.84 14.98
N SER A 264 2.53 13.92 15.16
CA SER A 264 2.53 14.67 16.44
C SER A 264 1.24 15.45 16.55
N ALA A 265 0.38 15.11 17.52
CA ALA A 265 -0.97 15.62 17.60
C ALA A 265 -1.19 16.62 18.75
N PHE A 266 -2.05 17.59 18.52
CA PHE A 266 -2.57 18.52 19.52
C PHE A 266 -4.01 18.90 19.20
N HIS A 267 -4.87 18.90 20.22
CA HIS A 267 -6.25 19.35 20.08
C HIS A 267 -6.64 20.35 21.16
N ASP A 268 -7.12 21.51 20.74
CA ASP A 268 -7.74 22.49 21.64
C ASP A 268 -9.27 22.36 21.61
N PHE A 269 -9.86 22.14 22.78
CA PHE A 269 -11.32 22.18 23.00
C PHE A 269 -11.75 23.39 23.83
N SER A 270 -10.83 24.29 24.21
CA SER A 270 -11.18 25.47 25.03
C SER A 270 -12.01 26.49 24.26
N GLY A 271 -11.88 26.53 22.93
CA GLY A 271 -12.51 27.56 22.09
C GLY A 271 -11.83 28.93 22.19
N THR A 272 -10.71 29.01 22.91
CA THR A 272 -9.96 30.25 23.16
C THR A 272 -8.60 30.30 22.46
N PHE A 273 -8.21 29.20 21.80
CA PHE A 273 -6.96 29.10 21.07
C PHE A 273 -6.89 30.09 19.89
N LYS A 274 -5.70 30.63 19.67
CA LYS A 274 -5.43 31.64 18.63
C LYS A 274 -4.29 31.17 17.75
N TRP A 275 -4.56 30.93 16.47
CA TRP A 275 -3.55 30.58 15.47
C TRP A 275 -2.46 31.65 15.27
N THR A 276 -2.74 32.89 15.64
CA THR A 276 -1.80 34.02 15.57
C THR A 276 -0.88 34.15 16.78
N SER A 277 -1.02 33.29 17.80
CA SER A 277 -0.21 33.38 19.02
C SER A 277 1.18 32.77 18.84
N GLU A 278 2.12 33.20 19.70
CA GLU A 278 3.42 32.55 19.84
C GLU A 278 3.29 31.09 20.33
N GLU A 279 2.27 30.82 21.15
CA GLU A 279 1.94 29.47 21.61
C GLU A 279 1.65 28.51 20.44
N ALA A 280 0.91 28.95 19.42
CA ALA A 280 0.66 28.12 18.23
C ALA A 280 1.97 27.76 17.49
N GLN A 281 2.90 28.72 17.38
CA GLN A 281 4.22 28.49 16.78
C GLN A 281 5.06 27.53 17.63
N GLU A 282 5.02 27.69 18.95
CA GLU A 282 5.76 26.83 19.87
C GLU A 282 5.23 25.40 19.87
N LEU A 283 3.91 25.20 19.86
CA LEU A 283 3.30 23.88 19.72
C LEU A 283 3.73 23.19 18.42
N PHE A 284 3.75 23.93 17.30
CA PHE A 284 4.28 23.40 16.05
C PHE A 284 5.75 22.99 16.17
N ARG A 285 6.59 23.87 16.75
CA ARG A 285 8.02 23.57 16.94
C ARG A 285 8.24 22.34 17.80
N GLN A 286 7.49 22.18 18.89
CA GLN A 286 7.57 21.02 19.77
C GLN A 286 7.15 19.72 19.07
N GLY A 287 6.11 19.79 18.24
CA GLY A 287 5.68 18.64 17.44
C GLY A 287 6.67 18.29 16.34
N ALA A 288 7.28 19.30 15.73
CA ALA A 288 8.24 19.13 14.65
C ALA A 288 9.55 18.43 15.08
N VAL A 289 9.85 18.36 16.38
CA VAL A 289 11.07 17.68 16.89
C VAL A 289 11.03 16.18 16.63
N TYR A 290 9.87 15.53 16.81
CA TYR A 290 9.74 14.07 16.73
C TYR A 290 8.70 13.60 15.72
N GLY A 291 7.85 14.50 15.21
CA GLY A 291 6.81 14.20 14.23
C GLY A 291 7.32 14.20 12.79
N ASP A 292 6.87 13.22 12.01
CA ASP A 292 6.96 13.21 10.55
C ASP A 292 5.81 14.03 9.93
N VAL A 293 4.71 14.23 10.68
CA VAL A 293 3.61 15.15 10.38
C VAL A 293 3.23 15.85 11.69
N VAL A 294 2.92 17.15 11.65
CA VAL A 294 2.36 17.87 12.80
C VAL A 294 0.87 18.07 12.58
N LYS A 295 0.04 17.52 13.48
CA LYS A 295 -1.41 17.64 13.48
C LYS A 295 -1.86 18.59 14.59
N MET A 296 -2.49 19.70 14.23
CA MET A 296 -3.03 20.67 15.18
C MET A 296 -4.49 20.93 14.84
N ILE A 297 -5.39 20.70 15.79
CA ILE A 297 -6.82 20.89 15.59
C ILE A 297 -7.39 21.77 16.70
N ALA A 298 -8.08 22.86 16.35
CA ALA A 298 -8.64 23.77 17.34
C ALA A 298 -10.15 23.91 17.22
N LEU A 299 -10.86 23.95 18.34
CA LEU A 299 -12.25 24.39 18.37
C LEU A 299 -12.30 25.91 18.18
N ILE A 300 -13.13 26.36 17.26
CA ILE A 300 -13.30 27.78 16.97
C ILE A 300 -14.75 28.22 17.18
N THR A 301 -14.95 29.52 17.40
CA THR A 301 -16.26 30.13 17.60
C THR A 301 -16.60 31.16 16.52
N LYS A 302 -15.62 31.57 15.70
CA LYS A 302 -15.76 32.63 14.70
C LYS A 302 -15.14 32.23 13.36
N MET A 303 -15.71 32.71 12.27
CA MET A 303 -15.27 32.39 10.90
C MET A 303 -13.85 32.89 10.62
N GLU A 304 -13.48 34.03 11.18
CA GLU A 304 -12.17 34.68 10.98
C GLU A 304 -11.01 33.77 11.40
N GLN A 305 -11.23 32.90 12.39
CA GLN A 305 -10.24 31.96 12.89
C GLN A 305 -9.83 30.90 11.84
N ASN A 306 -10.64 30.69 10.79
CA ASN A 306 -10.22 29.89 9.64
C ASN A 306 -9.16 30.60 8.80
N TYR A 307 -9.27 31.92 8.62
CA TYR A 307 -8.27 32.69 7.89
C TYR A 307 -6.97 32.84 8.70
N ASP A 308 -7.09 32.93 10.02
CA ASP A 308 -5.93 32.91 10.92
C ASP A 308 -5.15 31.59 10.77
N LEU A 309 -5.85 30.44 10.71
CA LEU A 309 -5.23 29.14 10.45
C LEU A 309 -4.55 29.09 9.07
N GLU A 310 -5.17 29.60 8.01
CA GLU A 310 -4.55 29.57 6.68
C GLU A 310 -3.32 30.51 6.59
N THR A 311 -3.34 31.62 7.32
CA THR A 311 -2.17 32.50 7.48
C THR A 311 -1.04 31.78 8.22
N PHE A 312 -1.37 31.11 9.33
CA PHE A 312 -0.44 30.27 10.09
C PHE A 312 0.16 29.15 9.22
N ARG A 313 -0.68 28.43 8.48
CA ARG A 313 -0.27 27.36 7.55
C ARG A 313 0.70 27.87 6.50
N SER A 314 0.41 29.02 5.87
CA SER A 314 1.30 29.63 4.88
C SER A 314 2.65 30.02 5.48
N GLY A 315 2.64 30.55 6.72
CA GLY A 315 3.86 30.86 7.46
C GLY A 315 4.72 29.62 7.73
N ILE A 316 4.09 28.54 8.22
CA ILE A 316 4.77 27.25 8.46
C ILE A 316 5.36 26.69 7.16
N GLN A 317 4.58 26.64 6.08
CA GLN A 317 5.05 26.11 4.79
C GLN A 317 6.21 26.92 4.18
N SER A 318 6.28 28.21 4.48
CA SER A 318 7.38 29.07 4.02
C SER A 318 8.64 28.93 4.88
N ALA A 319 8.48 28.65 6.18
CA ALA A 319 9.57 28.56 7.14
C ALA A 319 10.17 27.14 7.24
N TYR A 320 9.39 26.09 6.95
CA TYR A 320 9.78 24.70 7.15
C TYR A 320 9.52 23.86 5.89
N THR A 321 10.52 23.11 5.45
CA THR A 321 10.36 22.11 4.37
C THR A 321 9.77 20.79 4.88
N HIS A 322 9.93 20.51 6.17
CA HIS A 322 9.43 19.33 6.87
C HIS A 322 9.43 19.61 8.39
N PRO A 323 8.52 19.00 9.19
CA PRO A 323 7.35 18.22 8.76
C PRO A 323 6.19 19.10 8.26
N PRO A 324 5.29 18.55 7.41
CA PRO A 324 4.09 19.26 6.98
C PRO A 324 3.06 19.41 8.10
N LEU A 325 2.23 20.45 8.00
CA LEU A 325 1.12 20.73 8.93
C LEU A 325 -0.21 20.16 8.41
N SER A 326 -0.82 19.28 9.21
CA SER A 326 -2.25 18.94 9.18
C SER A 326 -2.99 19.83 10.18
N GLY A 327 -3.50 20.96 9.71
CA GLY A 327 -4.10 22.00 10.54
C GLY A 327 -5.60 22.12 10.29
N LEU A 328 -6.44 22.05 11.33
CA LEU A 328 -7.89 22.02 11.16
C LEU A 328 -8.61 22.80 12.27
N ASN A 329 -9.78 23.32 11.95
CA ASN A 329 -10.72 23.87 12.91
C ASN A 329 -11.96 22.96 13.04
N MET A 330 -12.44 22.78 14.26
CA MET A 330 -13.61 21.94 14.57
C MET A 330 -14.92 22.72 14.43
N GLY A 331 -16.02 21.95 14.43
CA GLY A 331 -17.37 22.49 14.36
C GLY A 331 -17.81 22.86 12.94
N PRO A 332 -19.09 23.18 12.73
CA PRO A 332 -19.62 23.56 11.41
C PRO A 332 -18.90 24.77 10.81
N ILE A 333 -18.55 25.76 11.63
CA ILE A 333 -17.81 26.97 11.20
C ILE A 333 -16.41 26.60 10.70
N GLY A 334 -15.77 25.57 11.27
CA GLY A 334 -14.43 25.11 10.90
C GLY A 334 -14.35 24.37 9.57
N GLN A 335 -15.48 24.08 8.91
CA GLN A 335 -15.50 23.29 7.67
C GLN A 335 -14.64 23.88 6.55
N LEU A 336 -14.48 25.21 6.48
CA LEU A 336 -13.58 25.84 5.51
C LEU A 336 -12.14 25.32 5.64
N SER A 337 -11.60 25.24 6.86
CA SER A 337 -10.26 24.72 7.10
C SER A 337 -10.10 23.26 6.70
N ARG A 338 -11.15 22.43 6.88
CA ARG A 338 -11.17 21.03 6.46
C ARG A 338 -11.11 20.90 4.94
N THR A 339 -11.83 21.78 4.25
CA THR A 339 -11.81 21.80 2.78
C THR A 339 -10.45 22.23 2.22
N LEU A 340 -9.77 23.18 2.86
CA LEU A 340 -8.48 23.72 2.38
C LEU A 340 -7.26 22.90 2.83
N ASN A 341 -7.39 22.11 3.90
CA ASN A 341 -6.29 21.27 4.40
C ASN A 341 -5.88 20.21 3.36
N LYS A 342 -4.57 20.05 3.19
CA LYS A 342 -3.98 19.15 2.19
C LYS A 342 -3.33 17.90 2.78
N VAL A 343 -3.12 17.85 4.09
CA VAL A 343 -2.28 16.85 4.73
C VAL A 343 -3.15 16.06 5.70
N PHE A 344 -3.39 14.78 5.40
CA PHE A 344 -4.12 13.85 6.26
C PHE A 344 -5.45 14.43 6.78
N THR A 345 -6.28 14.98 5.88
CA THR A 345 -7.58 15.53 6.26
C THR A 345 -8.50 14.41 6.76
N PRO A 346 -8.96 14.41 8.02
CA PRO A 346 -9.92 13.45 8.53
C PRO A 346 -11.26 13.59 7.80
N ILE A 347 -11.69 12.51 7.17
CA ILE A 347 -12.95 12.40 6.44
C ILE A 347 -13.91 11.44 7.13
N THR A 348 -15.21 11.65 6.91
CA THR A 348 -16.28 10.71 7.32
C THR A 348 -16.82 9.99 6.08
N HIS A 349 -17.74 9.06 6.28
CA HIS A 349 -18.50 8.44 5.20
C HIS A 349 -19.97 8.32 5.63
N PRO A 350 -20.96 8.51 4.73
CA PRO A 350 -22.39 8.44 5.08
C PRO A 350 -22.83 7.11 5.73
N LEU A 351 -22.11 6.03 5.45
CA LEU A 351 -22.35 4.69 6.04
C LEU A 351 -21.68 4.48 7.41
N LEU A 352 -20.92 5.45 7.94
CA LEU A 352 -20.36 5.34 9.30
C LEU A 352 -21.46 5.58 10.35
N PRO A 353 -21.44 4.83 11.46
CA PRO A 353 -22.47 4.94 12.49
C PRO A 353 -22.37 6.25 13.30
N ILE A 354 -21.17 6.80 13.43
CA ILE A 354 -20.87 7.98 14.24
C ILE A 354 -19.85 8.84 13.47
N ILE A 355 -20.02 10.15 13.52
CA ILE A 355 -19.03 11.10 13.01
C ILE A 355 -17.97 11.32 14.09
N ALA A 356 -16.68 11.13 13.77
CA ALA A 356 -15.59 11.18 14.76
C ALA A 356 -15.44 12.56 15.43
N ALA A 357 -15.69 13.64 14.69
CA ALA A 357 -15.67 15.01 15.23
C ALA A 357 -16.73 15.92 14.57
N PRO A 358 -17.30 16.90 15.29
CA PRO A 358 -18.27 17.84 14.72
C PRO A 358 -17.73 18.59 13.49
N GLY A 359 -18.57 18.66 12.44
CA GLY A 359 -18.25 19.36 11.19
C GLY A 359 -17.34 18.60 10.23
N GLN A 360 -17.06 17.31 10.47
CA GLN A 360 -16.30 16.47 9.54
C GLN A 360 -17.06 16.27 8.21
N LEU A 361 -16.30 16.14 7.13
CA LEU A 361 -16.81 16.06 5.75
C LEU A 361 -16.37 14.74 5.13
N SER A 362 -17.15 14.19 4.20
CA SER A 362 -16.69 13.10 3.34
C SER A 362 -15.70 13.60 2.29
N ALA A 363 -14.95 12.69 1.65
CA ALA A 363 -14.09 13.05 0.52
C ALA A 363 -14.89 13.74 -0.60
N ALA A 364 -16.10 13.21 -0.88
CA ALA A 364 -17.03 13.76 -1.85
C ALA A 364 -17.47 15.19 -1.51
N GLU A 365 -17.89 15.46 -0.27
CA GLU A 365 -18.28 16.81 0.17
C GLU A 365 -17.12 17.80 0.09
N ILE A 366 -15.88 17.37 0.37
CA ILE A 366 -14.70 18.23 0.20
C ILE A 366 -14.51 18.57 -1.28
N ASN A 367 -14.63 17.59 -2.18
CA ASN A 367 -14.46 17.80 -3.62
C ASN A 367 -15.52 18.74 -4.20
N GLU A 368 -16.78 18.56 -3.82
CA GLU A 368 -17.89 19.43 -4.20
C GLU A 368 -17.64 20.90 -3.77
N ARG A 369 -17.15 21.10 -2.54
CA ARG A 369 -16.84 22.44 -2.03
C ARG A 369 -15.64 23.06 -2.73
N LEU A 370 -14.57 22.30 -2.94
CA LEU A 370 -13.42 22.77 -3.72
C LEU A 370 -13.83 23.18 -5.13
N HIS A 371 -14.72 22.41 -5.75
CA HIS A 371 -15.27 22.75 -7.05
C HIS A 371 -16.08 24.05 -7.01
N SER A 372 -16.98 24.18 -6.04
CA SER A 372 -17.81 25.38 -5.85
C SER A 372 -16.97 26.64 -5.61
N MET A 373 -15.79 26.50 -4.97
CA MET A 373 -14.82 27.59 -4.74
C MET A 373 -13.82 27.78 -5.89
N SER A 374 -14.00 27.09 -7.03
CA SER A 374 -13.07 27.09 -8.17
C SER A 374 -11.63 26.66 -7.82
N GLN A 375 -11.45 25.95 -6.71
CA GLN A 375 -10.17 25.34 -6.32
C GLN A 375 -9.97 23.96 -6.94
N LEU A 376 -11.06 23.32 -7.41
CA LEU A 376 -11.05 22.10 -8.21
C LEU A 376 -11.81 22.36 -9.52
N PRO A 377 -11.16 22.86 -10.57
CA PRO A 377 -11.81 23.14 -11.85
C PRO A 377 -12.31 21.85 -12.51
N SER A 378 -13.42 21.93 -13.23
CA SER A 378 -13.89 20.84 -14.10
C SER A 378 -12.91 20.67 -15.27
N LEU A 379 -12.52 19.43 -15.55
CA LEU A 379 -11.60 19.07 -16.61
C LEU A 379 -12.19 17.94 -17.46
N GLU A 380 -11.86 17.91 -18.74
CA GLU A 380 -12.17 16.82 -19.67
C GLU A 380 -11.11 15.72 -19.52
N LEU A 381 -11.55 14.54 -19.10
CA LEU A 381 -10.76 13.31 -19.09
C LEU A 381 -11.13 12.50 -20.31
N LEU A 382 -10.17 12.30 -21.20
CA LEU A 382 -10.38 11.63 -22.47
C LEU A 382 -10.22 10.11 -22.31
N VAL A 383 -11.20 9.33 -22.75
CA VAL A 383 -11.09 7.88 -22.85
C VAL A 383 -11.09 7.50 -24.33
N MET A 384 -9.95 7.05 -24.82
CA MET A 384 -9.74 6.65 -26.21
C MET A 384 -9.79 5.13 -26.34
N GLY A 385 -10.60 4.63 -27.27
CA GLY A 385 -10.70 3.19 -27.51
C GLY A 385 -12.04 2.75 -28.05
N ASP A 386 -12.26 1.43 -28.04
CA ASP A 386 -13.61 0.90 -28.20
C ASP A 386 -14.36 0.99 -26.87
N VAL A 387 -14.91 2.17 -26.63
CA VAL A 387 -15.52 2.55 -25.35
C VAL A 387 -16.74 1.69 -25.01
N ARG A 388 -17.41 1.11 -26.02
CA ARG A 388 -18.62 0.29 -25.80
C ARG A 388 -18.32 -1.11 -25.29
N THR A 389 -17.14 -1.66 -25.62
CA THR A 389 -16.77 -3.04 -25.26
C THR A 389 -15.93 -3.13 -23.98
N THR A 390 -15.23 -2.06 -23.62
CA THR A 390 -14.31 -2.03 -22.46
C THR A 390 -14.97 -1.67 -21.13
N GLY A 391 -16.14 -1.01 -21.14
CA GLY A 391 -16.84 -0.55 -19.94
C GLY A 391 -16.09 0.53 -19.13
N LEU A 392 -14.92 0.96 -19.61
CA LEU A 392 -13.95 1.76 -18.89
C LEU A 392 -14.48 3.17 -18.60
N ALA A 393 -15.02 3.84 -19.62
CA ALA A 393 -15.58 5.19 -19.47
C ALA A 393 -16.71 5.22 -18.42
N THR A 394 -17.63 4.26 -18.47
CA THR A 394 -18.72 4.16 -17.48
C THR A 394 -18.19 3.88 -16.08
N PHE A 395 -17.15 3.06 -15.95
CA PHE A 395 -16.51 2.82 -14.67
C PHE A 395 -15.86 4.09 -14.09
N PHE A 396 -15.04 4.79 -14.87
CA PHE A 396 -14.45 6.06 -14.44
C PHE A 396 -15.52 7.09 -14.08
N GLU A 397 -16.57 7.23 -14.90
CA GLU A 397 -17.69 8.14 -14.63
C GLU A 397 -18.36 7.83 -13.28
N LYS A 398 -18.59 6.54 -12.96
CA LYS A 398 -19.10 6.15 -11.65
C LYS A 398 -18.16 6.54 -10.51
N CYS A 399 -16.85 6.30 -10.66
CA CYS A 399 -15.86 6.69 -9.65
C CYS A 399 -15.82 8.20 -9.44
N LEU A 400 -15.86 8.99 -10.52
CA LEU A 400 -15.90 10.45 -10.43
C LEU A 400 -17.15 10.94 -9.71
N ASN A 401 -18.31 10.36 -10.03
CA ASN A 401 -19.59 10.72 -9.41
C ASN A 401 -19.62 10.37 -7.92
N GLU A 402 -19.17 9.17 -7.53
CA GLU A 402 -19.09 8.73 -6.13
C GLU A 402 -18.20 9.67 -5.30
N LEU A 403 -17.09 10.12 -5.89
CA LEU A 403 -16.15 11.05 -5.27
C LEU A 403 -16.54 12.53 -5.45
N SER A 404 -17.69 12.83 -6.07
CA SER A 404 -18.14 14.19 -6.42
C SER A 404 -17.05 15.03 -7.10
N LEU A 405 -16.26 14.39 -7.96
CA LEU A 405 -15.26 15.06 -8.79
C LEU A 405 -15.95 15.71 -9.98
N PRO A 406 -15.64 16.97 -10.31
CA PRO A 406 -16.35 17.73 -11.34
C PRO A 406 -15.89 17.40 -12.77
N HIS A 407 -15.04 16.40 -12.95
CA HIS A 407 -14.45 16.07 -14.25
C HIS A 407 -15.48 15.40 -15.18
N GLN A 408 -15.31 15.59 -16.49
CA GLN A 408 -16.19 15.02 -17.51
C GLN A 408 -15.44 14.00 -18.33
N ILE A 409 -16.05 12.82 -18.52
CA ILE A 409 -15.49 11.79 -19.39
C ILE A 409 -15.87 12.09 -20.84
N VAL A 410 -14.86 12.31 -21.68
CA VAL A 410 -15.03 12.48 -23.13
C VAL A 410 -14.55 11.21 -23.81
N SER A 411 -15.48 10.49 -24.43
CA SER A 411 -15.18 9.26 -25.14
C SER A 411 -14.85 9.55 -26.61
N ALA A 412 -13.74 9.00 -27.11
CA ALA A 412 -13.35 9.14 -28.50
C ALA A 412 -12.90 7.80 -29.09
N SER A 413 -13.29 7.53 -30.33
CA SER A 413 -12.66 6.47 -31.12
C SER A 413 -11.19 6.82 -31.38
N ARG A 414 -10.37 5.81 -31.70
CA ARG A 414 -8.97 5.99 -32.05
C ARG A 414 -8.81 7.14 -33.05
N SER A 415 -8.01 8.14 -32.66
CA SER A 415 -7.79 9.37 -33.39
C SER A 415 -6.31 9.53 -33.77
N SER A 416 -6.00 10.33 -34.79
CA SER A 416 -4.61 10.61 -35.17
C SER A 416 -3.87 11.40 -34.09
N ALA A 417 -2.54 11.33 -34.09
CA ALA A 417 -1.68 12.11 -33.19
C ALA A 417 -1.99 13.63 -33.21
N ASP A 418 -2.33 14.18 -34.38
CA ASP A 418 -2.72 15.59 -34.52
C ASP A 418 -4.03 15.93 -33.82
N ALA A 419 -4.98 14.99 -33.80
CA ALA A 419 -6.23 15.17 -33.06
C ALA A 419 -5.98 15.15 -31.55
N ILE A 420 -5.12 14.24 -31.08
CA ILE A 420 -4.71 14.16 -29.68
C ILE A 420 -4.01 15.45 -29.25
N SER A 421 -3.06 15.94 -30.07
CA SER A 421 -2.33 17.20 -29.81
C SER A 421 -3.28 18.41 -29.71
N ARG A 422 -4.32 18.48 -30.56
CA ARG A 422 -5.36 19.52 -30.47
C ARG A 422 -6.19 19.41 -29.19
N MET A 423 -6.49 18.21 -28.74
CA MET A 423 -7.25 17.99 -27.50
C MET A 423 -6.43 18.37 -26.27
N ILE A 424 -5.16 18.00 -26.23
CA ILE A 424 -4.22 18.36 -25.16
C ILE A 424 -4.03 19.87 -25.04
N SER A 425 -4.07 20.59 -26.17
CA SER A 425 -3.93 22.04 -26.18
C SER A 425 -5.13 22.78 -25.55
N LYS A 426 -6.24 22.09 -25.25
CA LYS A 426 -7.38 22.71 -24.58
C LYS A 426 -7.02 23.05 -23.13
N ALA A 427 -7.42 24.23 -22.67
CA ALA A 427 -7.18 24.68 -21.30
C ALA A 427 -7.85 23.81 -20.22
N ASN A 428 -8.94 23.10 -20.58
CA ASN A 428 -9.68 22.23 -19.69
C ASN A 428 -9.30 20.75 -19.82
N PHE A 429 -8.22 20.40 -20.53
CA PHE A 429 -7.76 19.01 -20.63
C PHE A 429 -7.20 18.53 -19.28
N GLY A 430 -7.74 17.44 -18.73
CA GLY A 430 -7.33 16.87 -17.45
C GLY A 430 -6.47 15.60 -17.56
N GLY A 431 -6.44 14.99 -18.73
CA GLY A 431 -5.68 13.78 -18.99
C GLY A 431 -6.40 12.82 -19.93
N ALA A 432 -5.76 11.70 -20.24
CA ALA A 432 -6.34 10.69 -21.12
C ALA A 432 -5.97 9.27 -20.71
N VAL A 433 -6.85 8.33 -21.05
CA VAL A 433 -6.60 6.88 -21.02
C VAL A 433 -6.80 6.33 -22.43
N MET A 434 -5.92 5.43 -22.86
CA MET A 434 -5.86 4.88 -24.21
C MET A 434 -5.84 3.36 -24.16
N CYS A 435 -6.92 2.75 -24.65
CA CYS A 435 -7.05 1.30 -24.83
C CYS A 435 -7.53 1.02 -26.26
N PRO A 436 -6.67 0.58 -27.20
CA PRO A 436 -5.29 0.11 -26.98
C PRO A 436 -4.28 1.26 -26.79
N PRO A 437 -3.10 0.97 -26.21
CA PRO A 437 -2.03 1.94 -26.04
C PRO A 437 -1.45 2.43 -27.37
N LEU A 438 -0.88 3.65 -27.37
CA LEU A 438 -0.25 4.26 -28.54
C LEU A 438 1.28 4.16 -28.50
N PRO A 439 1.96 4.00 -29.64
CA PRO A 439 3.41 4.09 -29.72
C PRO A 439 3.92 5.47 -29.27
N THR A 440 4.98 5.50 -28.46
CA THR A 440 5.63 6.75 -27.99
C THR A 440 6.05 7.70 -29.10
N VAL A 441 6.41 7.16 -30.27
CA VAL A 441 6.81 7.95 -31.45
C VAL A 441 5.73 8.91 -31.92
N GLU A 442 4.45 8.61 -31.67
CA GLU A 442 3.33 9.46 -32.05
C GLU A 442 3.16 10.68 -31.13
N LEU A 443 3.67 10.63 -29.89
CA LEU A 443 3.42 11.65 -28.85
C LEU A 443 4.68 12.40 -28.38
N ARG A 444 5.87 11.88 -28.66
CA ARG A 444 7.16 12.41 -28.16
C ARG A 444 7.44 13.87 -28.56
N GLU A 445 6.89 14.33 -29.68
CA GLU A 445 7.08 15.71 -30.16
C GLU A 445 6.12 16.68 -29.48
N SER A 446 5.00 16.18 -28.94
CA SER A 446 3.93 16.99 -28.36
C SER A 446 4.04 17.14 -26.84
N MET A 447 4.75 16.24 -26.14
CA MET A 447 4.83 16.28 -24.66
C MET A 447 6.03 15.50 -24.08
N GLY A 448 6.26 15.67 -22.77
CA GLY A 448 7.26 14.89 -22.03
C GLY A 448 6.83 13.44 -21.81
N MET A 449 7.79 12.52 -21.84
CA MET A 449 7.56 11.09 -21.60
C MET A 449 8.10 10.70 -20.21
N SER A 450 7.38 9.84 -19.48
CA SER A 450 7.94 9.18 -18.32
C SER A 450 9.06 8.21 -18.72
N GLU A 451 9.92 7.86 -17.76
CA GLU A 451 10.93 6.83 -17.95
C GLU A 451 10.30 5.49 -18.34
N ALA A 452 9.16 5.15 -17.73
CA ALA A 452 8.42 3.94 -18.04
C ALA A 452 7.86 3.94 -19.46
N ALA A 453 7.16 5.00 -19.88
CA ALA A 453 6.64 5.10 -21.24
C ALA A 453 7.76 5.01 -22.28
N THR A 454 8.88 5.71 -22.03
CA THR A 454 10.06 5.69 -22.92
C THR A 454 10.65 4.28 -23.05
N ALA A 455 10.82 3.57 -21.94
CA ALA A 455 11.40 2.23 -21.93
C ALA A 455 10.45 1.16 -22.52
N ILE A 456 9.15 1.27 -22.27
CA ILE A 456 8.12 0.36 -22.80
C ILE A 456 7.86 0.63 -24.29
N GLY A 457 8.06 1.86 -24.74
CA GLY A 457 7.81 2.31 -26.11
C GLY A 457 6.32 2.55 -26.41
N HIS A 458 5.43 2.37 -25.43
CA HIS A 458 3.99 2.58 -25.55
C HIS A 458 3.44 3.42 -24.38
N VAL A 459 2.42 4.20 -24.68
CA VAL A 459 1.69 5.08 -23.75
C VAL A 459 0.26 4.56 -23.65
N ASP A 460 -0.26 4.42 -22.43
CA ASP A 460 -1.68 4.14 -22.17
C ASP A 460 -2.37 5.27 -21.39
N THR A 461 -1.59 6.19 -20.79
CA THR A 461 -2.09 7.22 -19.89
C THR A 461 -1.38 8.54 -20.16
N ILE A 462 -2.13 9.64 -20.24
CA ILE A 462 -1.58 11.00 -20.31
C ILE A 462 -2.04 11.76 -19.08
N VAL A 463 -1.10 12.26 -18.29
CA VAL A 463 -1.37 13.03 -17.08
C VAL A 463 -1.17 14.50 -17.39
N ALA A 464 -2.22 15.31 -17.22
CA ALA A 464 -2.13 16.77 -17.34
C ALA A 464 -2.05 17.39 -15.94
N ARG A 465 -0.91 18.03 -15.63
CA ARG A 465 -0.75 18.77 -14.37
C ARG A 465 -0.86 20.26 -14.65
N SER A 466 -1.91 20.89 -14.13
CA SER A 466 -2.05 22.34 -14.17
C SER A 466 -1.41 22.94 -12.92
N SER A 467 -0.33 23.73 -13.11
CA SER A 467 0.20 24.57 -12.05
C SER A 467 -0.46 25.95 -12.11
N LYS A 468 -0.85 26.51 -10.96
CA LYS A 468 -1.56 27.80 -10.83
C LYS A 468 -1.03 28.86 -11.82
N GLY A 469 -1.80 29.14 -12.87
CA GLY A 469 -1.53 30.21 -13.85
C GLY A 469 -0.62 29.86 -15.02
N ALA A 470 -0.14 28.61 -15.16
CA ALA A 470 0.65 28.16 -16.30
C ALA A 470 -0.13 27.15 -17.17
N ALA A 471 0.31 26.98 -18.43
CA ALA A 471 -0.21 25.93 -19.30
C ALA A 471 0.00 24.54 -18.64
N ALA A 472 -0.99 23.66 -18.77
CA ALA A 472 -0.92 22.32 -18.20
C ALA A 472 0.29 21.56 -18.79
N THR A 473 1.19 21.11 -17.93
CA THR A 473 2.30 20.24 -18.35
C THR A 473 1.74 18.84 -18.50
N CYS A 474 1.74 18.33 -19.74
CA CYS A 474 1.30 16.97 -20.03
C CYS A 474 2.51 16.03 -20.01
N THR A 475 2.34 14.89 -19.34
CA THR A 475 3.32 13.81 -19.31
C THR A 475 2.65 12.53 -19.74
N ALA A 476 3.19 11.87 -20.76
CA ALA A 476 2.75 10.55 -21.16
C ALA A 476 3.38 9.49 -20.24
N ASP A 477 2.57 8.55 -19.79
CA ASP A 477 2.97 7.45 -18.91
C ASP A 477 2.35 6.13 -19.39
N ASN A 478 2.76 5.05 -18.72
CA ASN A 478 2.17 3.74 -18.85
C ASN A 478 1.70 3.29 -17.45
N ALA A 479 0.40 3.10 -17.25
CA ALA A 479 -0.18 2.63 -16.00
C ALA A 479 -0.19 1.09 -15.93
N THR A 480 -0.18 0.40 -17.09
CA THR A 480 -0.25 -1.07 -17.16
C THR A 480 0.90 -1.75 -16.42
N TRP A 481 2.14 -1.25 -16.52
CA TRP A 481 3.25 -1.86 -15.78
C TRP A 481 3.10 -1.72 -14.25
N LYS A 482 2.46 -0.63 -13.77
CA LYS A 482 2.15 -0.44 -12.35
C LYS A 482 1.11 -1.46 -11.90
N GLY A 483 0.10 -1.70 -12.74
CA GLY A 483 -0.89 -2.75 -12.54
C GLY A 483 -0.25 -4.15 -12.43
N ILE A 484 0.62 -4.51 -13.37
CA ILE A 484 1.37 -5.77 -13.35
C ILE A 484 2.22 -5.89 -12.08
N ARG A 485 2.95 -4.84 -11.73
CA ARG A 485 3.80 -4.81 -10.52
C ARG A 485 2.95 -5.02 -9.27
N ALA A 486 1.84 -4.29 -9.11
CA ALA A 486 0.95 -4.41 -7.97
C ALA A 486 0.31 -5.81 -7.86
N THR A 487 -0.03 -6.44 -8.99
CA THR A 487 -0.49 -7.84 -9.00
C THR A 487 0.58 -8.80 -8.51
N LEU A 488 1.83 -8.66 -9.00
CA LEU A 488 2.95 -9.51 -8.58
C LEU A 488 3.26 -9.35 -7.09
N THR A 489 3.27 -8.11 -6.59
CA THR A 489 3.61 -7.82 -5.19
C THR A 489 2.40 -7.87 -4.25
N ARG A 490 1.30 -8.54 -4.65
CA ARG A 490 0.10 -8.64 -3.80
C ARG A 490 0.32 -9.61 -2.64
N ASP A 491 0.87 -10.79 -2.92
CA ASP A 491 1.13 -11.84 -1.93
C ASP A 491 2.64 -12.05 -1.68
N PHE A 492 3.49 -11.24 -2.30
CA PHE A 492 4.94 -11.34 -2.21
C PHE A 492 5.54 -9.95 -2.03
N VAL A 493 6.66 -9.86 -1.30
CA VAL A 493 7.38 -8.58 -1.19
C VAL A 493 8.20 -8.31 -2.46
N PRO A 494 8.51 -7.04 -2.80
CA PRO A 494 9.31 -6.72 -3.97
C PRO A 494 10.67 -7.44 -4.04
N SER A 495 11.35 -7.64 -2.90
CA SER A 495 12.65 -8.34 -2.86
C SER A 495 12.57 -9.81 -3.26
N ALA A 496 11.38 -10.43 -3.20
CA ALA A 496 11.19 -11.83 -3.61
C ALA A 496 11.49 -12.07 -5.10
N TYR A 497 11.59 -11.01 -5.90
CA TYR A 497 11.95 -11.11 -7.31
C TYR A 497 13.41 -10.76 -7.58
N GLY A 498 14.09 -10.13 -6.61
CA GLY A 498 15.43 -9.57 -6.77
C GLY A 498 16.47 -10.65 -7.04
N GLY A 499 17.31 -10.46 -8.06
CA GLY A 499 18.41 -11.39 -8.36
C GLY A 499 17.97 -12.74 -8.93
N ARG A 500 16.68 -12.91 -9.28
CA ARG A 500 16.13 -14.19 -9.73
C ARG A 500 15.77 -14.18 -11.20
N PRO A 501 15.74 -15.37 -11.84
CA PRO A 501 15.31 -15.49 -13.22
C PRO A 501 13.79 -15.47 -13.38
N ALA A 502 13.32 -14.89 -14.48
CA ALA A 502 11.94 -14.92 -14.92
C ALA A 502 11.82 -15.53 -16.32
N ILE A 503 10.70 -16.18 -16.63
CA ILE A 503 10.36 -16.59 -18.01
C ILE A 503 9.17 -15.77 -18.51
N LEU A 504 9.29 -15.20 -19.71
CA LEU A 504 8.27 -14.40 -20.36
C LEU A 504 7.93 -14.97 -21.73
N LEU A 505 6.66 -15.30 -21.95
CA LEU A 505 6.14 -15.82 -23.21
C LEU A 505 5.35 -14.74 -23.92
N ALA A 506 5.70 -14.42 -25.17
CA ALA A 506 4.90 -13.52 -25.99
C ALA A 506 5.08 -13.85 -27.47
N SER A 507 4.12 -13.44 -28.30
CA SER A 507 4.29 -13.54 -29.77
C SER A 507 5.23 -12.45 -30.31
N GLU A 508 5.26 -11.28 -29.65
CA GLU A 508 6.08 -10.12 -30.04
C GLU A 508 6.53 -9.36 -28.79
N GLU A 509 7.61 -8.58 -28.91
CA GLU A 509 8.18 -7.79 -27.81
C GLU A 509 7.21 -6.71 -27.30
N SER A 510 6.40 -6.13 -28.17
CA SER A 510 5.41 -5.08 -27.85
C SER A 510 4.40 -5.53 -26.79
N TYR A 511 3.88 -6.76 -26.91
CA TYR A 511 2.94 -7.34 -25.94
C TYR A 511 3.60 -7.65 -24.58
N ALA A 512 4.92 -7.82 -24.57
CA ALA A 512 5.70 -8.15 -23.39
C ALA A 512 6.30 -6.91 -22.71
N ALA A 513 6.33 -5.74 -23.36
CA ALA A 513 7.13 -4.59 -22.94
C ALA A 513 6.76 -4.07 -21.54
N ALA A 514 5.47 -3.94 -21.22
CA ALA A 514 5.02 -3.51 -19.89
C ALA A 514 5.40 -4.53 -18.80
N ALA A 515 5.30 -5.83 -19.10
CA ALA A 515 5.71 -6.90 -18.19
C ALA A 515 7.23 -6.90 -17.96
N ILE A 516 8.03 -6.69 -19.01
CA ILE A 516 9.49 -6.55 -18.90
C ILE A 516 9.83 -5.39 -17.96
N PHE A 517 9.19 -4.23 -18.15
CA PHE A 517 9.45 -3.06 -17.29
C PHE A 517 9.08 -3.35 -15.83
N ALA A 518 7.92 -3.95 -15.59
CA ALA A 518 7.49 -4.34 -14.24
C ALA A 518 8.48 -5.31 -13.57
N LEU A 519 8.91 -6.37 -14.27
CA LEU A 519 9.90 -7.32 -13.73
C LEU A 519 11.25 -6.65 -13.42
N ARG A 520 11.71 -5.73 -14.27
CA ARG A 520 12.94 -4.97 -14.01
C ARG A 520 12.82 -4.03 -12.83
N SER A 521 11.64 -3.43 -12.61
CA SER A 521 11.36 -2.62 -11.41
C SER A 521 11.39 -3.45 -10.11
N LEU A 522 11.23 -4.77 -10.22
CA LEU A 522 11.36 -5.74 -9.13
C LEU A 522 12.78 -6.34 -9.03
N ASN A 523 13.76 -5.76 -9.74
CA ASN A 523 15.16 -6.18 -9.76
C ASN A 523 15.41 -7.64 -10.19
N VAL A 524 14.55 -8.18 -11.06
CA VAL A 524 14.75 -9.47 -11.73
C VAL A 524 16.03 -9.41 -12.57
N GLU A 525 16.94 -10.38 -12.38
CA GLU A 525 18.28 -10.33 -12.98
C GLU A 525 18.27 -10.67 -14.46
N THR A 526 17.70 -11.83 -14.81
CA THR A 526 17.66 -12.36 -16.18
C THR A 526 16.23 -12.70 -16.56
N ILE A 527 15.76 -12.14 -17.68
CA ILE A 527 14.44 -12.43 -18.25
C ILE A 527 14.63 -13.32 -19.48
N TYR A 528 14.19 -14.57 -19.38
CA TYR A 528 14.21 -15.51 -20.48
C TYR A 528 12.97 -15.35 -21.33
N THR A 529 13.11 -15.19 -22.64
CA THR A 529 11.98 -14.97 -23.55
C THR A 529 11.70 -16.17 -24.43
N ILE A 530 10.43 -16.50 -24.60
CA ILE A 530 9.93 -17.53 -25.53
C ILE A 530 8.99 -16.86 -26.52
N GLY A 531 9.21 -17.12 -27.81
CA GLY A 531 8.38 -16.62 -28.91
C GLY A 531 8.87 -15.32 -29.56
N PHE A 532 9.75 -14.54 -28.90
CA PHE A 532 10.36 -13.35 -29.49
C PHE A 532 11.80 -13.11 -29.00
N LYS A 533 12.62 -12.50 -29.87
CA LYS A 533 13.96 -11.99 -29.53
C LYS A 533 13.88 -10.51 -29.17
N ALA A 534 14.44 -10.12 -28.04
CA ALA A 534 14.54 -8.72 -27.63
C ALA A 534 15.43 -7.94 -28.61
N ARG A 535 14.93 -6.82 -29.12
CA ARG A 535 15.65 -5.94 -30.07
C ARG A 535 16.00 -4.58 -29.45
N SER A 536 15.43 -4.25 -28.29
CA SER A 536 15.61 -2.97 -27.60
C SER A 536 16.90 -2.89 -26.76
N SER A 537 17.17 -1.71 -26.18
CA SER A 537 18.23 -1.49 -25.19
C SER A 537 18.11 -2.35 -23.92
N ALA A 538 16.99 -3.06 -23.75
CA ALA A 538 16.78 -4.05 -22.69
C ALA A 538 17.43 -5.42 -22.98
N ALA A 539 17.96 -5.64 -24.18
CA ALA A 539 18.51 -6.93 -24.61
C ALA A 539 19.68 -7.46 -23.76
N SER A 540 20.42 -6.61 -23.04
CA SER A 540 21.57 -7.05 -22.23
C SER A 540 21.22 -7.95 -21.05
N HIS A 541 19.96 -7.95 -20.59
CA HIS A 541 19.46 -8.79 -19.50
C HIS A 541 18.42 -9.81 -19.96
N MET A 542 18.29 -9.99 -21.27
CA MET A 542 17.27 -10.85 -21.87
C MET A 542 17.93 -11.96 -22.68
N GLN A 543 17.48 -13.20 -22.47
CA GLN A 543 18.01 -14.36 -23.18
C GLN A 543 16.88 -15.10 -23.89
N TYR A 544 17.02 -15.27 -25.20
CA TYR A 544 16.01 -15.95 -26.01
C TYR A 544 16.17 -17.46 -25.93
N PHE A 545 15.10 -18.17 -25.55
CA PHE A 545 15.04 -19.63 -25.65
C PHE A 545 14.64 -20.06 -27.04
N SER A 546 15.55 -20.79 -27.67
CA SER A 546 15.40 -21.33 -29.02
C SER A 546 14.81 -22.74 -29.02
N GLY A 547 14.92 -23.48 -27.90
CA GLY A 547 14.40 -24.83 -27.78
C GLY A 547 14.42 -25.40 -26.35
N LEU A 548 14.04 -26.69 -26.24
CA LEU A 548 13.91 -27.42 -24.98
C LEU A 548 15.24 -27.63 -24.23
N ASP A 549 16.37 -27.61 -24.95
CA ASP A 549 17.68 -27.77 -24.33
C ASP A 549 18.12 -26.52 -23.54
N ASP A 550 17.59 -25.34 -23.89
CA ASP A 550 17.82 -24.11 -23.14
C ASP A 550 17.10 -24.17 -21.78
N LEU A 551 15.89 -24.75 -21.73
CA LEU A 551 15.10 -24.91 -20.50
C LEU A 551 15.78 -25.78 -19.44
N LYS A 552 16.59 -26.77 -19.85
CA LYS A 552 17.33 -27.66 -18.93
C LYS A 552 18.56 -27.00 -18.29
N ARG A 553 19.06 -25.92 -18.88
CA ARG A 553 20.29 -25.23 -18.44
C ARG A 553 20.02 -24.10 -17.45
N VAL A 554 18.74 -23.81 -17.21
CA VAL A 554 18.30 -22.61 -16.50
C VAL A 554 17.82 -23.01 -15.12
N THR A 555 18.31 -22.28 -14.12
CA THR A 555 17.81 -22.36 -12.74
C THR A 555 16.30 -22.13 -12.72
N PRO A 556 15.52 -22.91 -11.95
CA PRO A 556 14.06 -22.77 -11.90
C PRO A 556 13.62 -21.30 -11.72
N PRO A 557 12.68 -20.79 -12.54
CA PRO A 557 12.25 -19.41 -12.45
C PRO A 557 11.38 -19.20 -11.21
N PHE A 558 11.54 -18.03 -10.58
CA PHE A 558 10.63 -17.60 -9.52
C PHE A 558 9.28 -17.18 -10.11
N VAL A 559 9.29 -16.56 -11.30
CA VAL A 559 8.09 -16.06 -11.96
C VAL A 559 8.02 -16.46 -13.45
N ILE A 560 6.84 -16.86 -13.87
CA ILE A 560 6.49 -17.08 -15.28
C ILE A 560 5.37 -16.11 -15.67
N VAL A 561 5.58 -15.33 -16.73
CA VAL A 561 4.58 -14.40 -17.27
C VAL A 561 4.20 -14.84 -18.69
N SER A 562 2.89 -14.97 -18.95
CA SER A 562 2.33 -15.27 -20.26
C SER A 562 1.64 -14.03 -20.82
N ALA A 563 2.25 -13.39 -21.83
CA ALA A 563 1.68 -12.33 -22.66
C ALA A 563 1.26 -12.87 -24.03
N LEU A 564 0.72 -14.08 -24.06
CA LEU A 564 0.20 -14.72 -25.28
C LEU A 564 -1.25 -14.29 -25.54
N PRO A 565 -1.70 -14.25 -26.81
CA PRO A 565 -3.12 -14.15 -27.12
C PRO A 565 -3.93 -15.32 -26.54
N ALA A 566 -5.23 -15.12 -26.30
CA ALA A 566 -6.08 -16.15 -25.67
C ALA A 566 -6.08 -17.48 -26.44
N GLU A 567 -6.01 -17.46 -27.77
CA GLU A 567 -5.97 -18.65 -28.62
C GLU A 567 -4.70 -19.48 -28.41
N LYS A 568 -3.63 -18.84 -27.94
CA LYS A 568 -2.33 -19.46 -27.68
C LYS A 568 -2.02 -19.61 -26.18
N SER A 569 -2.91 -19.17 -25.30
CA SER A 569 -2.72 -19.19 -23.84
C SER A 569 -2.36 -20.58 -23.30
N ALA A 570 -2.94 -21.64 -23.86
CA ALA A 570 -2.67 -23.01 -23.47
C ALA A 570 -1.21 -23.47 -23.66
N LEU A 571 -0.43 -22.79 -24.53
CA LEU A 571 0.96 -23.14 -24.83
C LEU A 571 1.91 -23.01 -23.63
N VAL A 572 1.52 -22.26 -22.58
CA VAL A 572 2.31 -22.15 -21.35
C VAL A 572 2.17 -23.38 -20.44
N THR A 573 1.12 -24.20 -20.62
CA THR A 573 0.81 -25.35 -19.76
C THR A 573 1.96 -26.35 -19.59
N PRO A 574 2.68 -26.76 -20.65
CA PRO A 574 3.81 -27.69 -20.51
C PRO A 574 4.93 -27.10 -19.63
N LEU A 575 5.17 -25.80 -19.72
CA LEU A 575 6.18 -25.08 -18.94
C LEU A 575 5.81 -25.07 -17.45
N LEU A 576 4.55 -24.77 -17.15
CA LEU A 576 4.02 -24.79 -15.78
C LEU A 576 4.14 -26.19 -15.16
N LYS A 577 3.85 -27.25 -15.93
CA LYS A 577 3.99 -28.63 -15.46
C LYS A 577 5.44 -29.03 -15.24
N TYR A 578 6.36 -28.56 -16.08
CA TYR A 578 7.78 -28.85 -15.97
C TYR A 578 8.36 -28.24 -14.68
N TYR A 579 8.12 -26.96 -14.44
CA TYR A 579 8.65 -26.28 -13.24
C TYR A 579 7.79 -26.47 -11.98
N GLY A 580 6.53 -26.88 -12.12
CA GLY A 580 5.62 -27.13 -10.99
C GLY A 580 5.94 -28.42 -10.22
N ARG A 581 6.50 -29.44 -10.87
CA ARG A 581 6.71 -30.78 -10.26
C ARG A 581 7.89 -30.88 -9.28
N ASN A 582 8.86 -29.96 -9.30
CA ASN A 582 10.10 -30.07 -8.52
C ASN A 582 9.97 -29.68 -7.02
N GLY A 583 8.77 -29.72 -6.44
CA GLY A 583 8.54 -29.34 -5.04
C GLY A 583 8.65 -30.49 -4.02
N SER A 584 8.66 -31.75 -4.45
CA SER A 584 8.53 -32.89 -3.51
C SER A 584 9.44 -34.10 -3.73
N ASP A 585 10.16 -34.23 -4.85
CA ASP A 585 10.90 -35.45 -5.18
C ASP A 585 12.30 -35.17 -5.75
N ASP A 586 13.18 -34.53 -4.99
CA ASP A 586 14.63 -34.60 -5.25
C ASP A 586 15.29 -35.46 -4.14
N PRO A 587 15.58 -36.75 -4.38
CA PRO A 587 16.10 -37.65 -3.34
C PRO A 587 17.55 -37.33 -2.91
N ALA A 588 18.20 -36.35 -3.57
CA ALA A 588 19.60 -36.01 -3.36
C ALA A 588 19.83 -34.82 -2.40
N SER A 589 18.79 -34.13 -1.93
CA SER A 589 18.91 -32.98 -1.01
C SER A 589 18.64 -33.32 0.47
N SER A 590 18.57 -34.60 0.83
CA SER A 590 18.25 -35.11 2.18
C SER A 590 19.29 -34.81 3.27
N SER A 591 20.18 -33.82 3.08
CA SER A 591 21.18 -33.41 4.08
C SER A 591 21.31 -31.89 4.30
N SER A 592 20.45 -31.06 3.69
CA SER A 592 20.30 -29.65 4.11
C SER A 592 18.84 -29.25 4.07
N SER A 593 18.30 -28.81 5.22
CA SER A 593 16.92 -28.38 5.46
C SER A 593 16.56 -27.05 4.75
N THR A 594 16.90 -26.93 3.47
CA THR A 594 16.65 -25.74 2.63
C THR A 594 15.46 -26.03 1.72
N HIS A 595 14.28 -25.58 2.11
CA HIS A 595 13.05 -25.70 1.32
C HIS A 595 12.98 -24.62 0.23
N SER A 596 12.38 -24.94 -0.93
CA SER A 596 12.33 -24.04 -2.09
C SER A 596 11.28 -22.94 -1.93
N ALA A 597 11.63 -21.72 -2.29
CA ALA A 597 10.75 -20.56 -2.33
C ALA A 597 9.53 -20.70 -3.26
N GLY A 598 8.45 -20.00 -2.92
CA GLY A 598 7.20 -19.89 -3.67
C GLY A 598 7.38 -19.55 -5.16
N LYS A 599 6.41 -19.95 -6.00
CA LYS A 599 6.44 -19.78 -7.46
C LYS A 599 5.25 -18.96 -7.93
N VAL A 600 5.49 -18.00 -8.84
CA VAL A 600 4.47 -17.05 -9.31
C VAL A 600 4.17 -17.23 -10.80
N PHE A 601 2.90 -17.29 -11.15
CA PHE A 601 2.42 -17.30 -12.53
C PHE A 601 1.49 -16.11 -12.79
N LEU A 602 1.74 -15.38 -13.88
CA LEU A 602 0.89 -14.28 -14.32
C LEU A 602 0.45 -14.50 -15.77
N ASP A 603 -0.86 -14.54 -16.01
CA ASP A 603 -1.42 -14.66 -17.35
C ASP A 603 -2.10 -13.35 -17.78
N LEU A 604 -1.46 -12.66 -18.73
CA LEU A 604 -1.93 -11.41 -19.34
C LEU A 604 -2.86 -11.65 -20.54
N SER A 605 -3.14 -12.91 -20.89
CA SER A 605 -4.06 -13.20 -21.99
C SER A 605 -5.49 -12.78 -21.64
N ASN A 606 -6.15 -12.08 -22.56
CA ASN A 606 -7.54 -11.61 -22.41
C ASN A 606 -8.48 -12.37 -23.35
N GLY A 607 -9.62 -12.84 -22.82
CA GLY A 607 -10.61 -13.63 -23.57
C GLY A 607 -10.89 -15.01 -22.97
N LEU A 608 -11.69 -15.83 -23.68
CA LEU A 608 -12.07 -17.18 -23.24
C LEU A 608 -10.91 -18.16 -23.45
N LYS A 609 -10.50 -18.84 -22.38
CA LYS A 609 -9.34 -19.75 -22.35
C LYS A 609 -9.80 -21.19 -22.14
N ARG A 610 -9.27 -22.13 -22.94
CA ARG A 610 -9.55 -23.57 -22.80
C ARG A 610 -8.29 -24.38 -23.14
N PRO A 611 -7.63 -25.05 -22.17
CA PRO A 611 -7.81 -24.91 -20.71
C PRO A 611 -7.37 -23.53 -20.21
N ASP A 612 -7.84 -23.13 -19.02
CA ASP A 612 -7.39 -21.89 -18.35
C ASP A 612 -6.00 -22.10 -17.70
N PRO A 613 -4.95 -21.40 -18.15
CA PRO A 613 -3.62 -21.54 -17.57
C PRO A 613 -3.54 -21.18 -16.09
N VAL A 614 -4.36 -20.23 -15.61
CA VAL A 614 -4.36 -19.80 -14.21
C VAL A 614 -4.82 -20.95 -13.32
N ALA A 615 -5.96 -21.58 -13.64
CA ALA A 615 -6.45 -22.75 -12.92
C ALA A 615 -5.45 -23.93 -12.95
N VAL A 616 -4.77 -24.14 -14.08
CA VAL A 616 -3.73 -25.18 -14.18
C VAL A 616 -2.52 -24.86 -13.30
N ALA A 617 -2.07 -23.61 -13.27
CA ALA A 617 -0.96 -23.18 -12.42
C ALA A 617 -1.30 -23.32 -10.93
N THR A 618 -2.49 -22.90 -10.50
CA THR A 618 -2.96 -23.06 -9.12
C THR A 618 -2.99 -24.53 -8.71
N ALA A 619 -3.49 -25.43 -9.57
CA ALA A 619 -3.50 -26.87 -9.30
C ALA A 619 -2.10 -27.49 -9.21
N LEU A 620 -1.08 -26.81 -9.76
CA LEU A 620 0.33 -27.20 -9.67
C LEU A 620 1.08 -26.49 -8.54
N GLY A 621 0.37 -25.78 -7.64
CA GLY A 621 0.96 -25.10 -6.48
C GLY A 621 1.58 -23.74 -6.78
N TRP A 622 1.28 -23.11 -7.93
CA TRP A 622 1.72 -21.75 -8.21
C TRP A 622 0.76 -20.73 -7.60
N ALA A 623 1.31 -19.62 -7.11
CA ALA A 623 0.53 -18.40 -6.91
C ALA A 623 0.21 -17.82 -8.29
N ALA A 624 -1.05 -17.95 -8.72
CA ALA A 624 -1.46 -17.68 -10.10
C ALA A 624 -2.43 -16.50 -10.17
N TYR A 625 -2.12 -15.54 -11.04
CA TYR A 625 -2.92 -14.34 -11.25
C TYR A 625 -3.34 -14.21 -12.71
N GLY A 626 -4.55 -13.68 -12.92
CA GLY A 626 -5.10 -13.44 -14.25
C GLY A 626 -5.10 -11.95 -14.63
N VAL A 627 -5.30 -11.69 -15.92
CA VAL A 627 -5.36 -10.34 -16.49
C VAL A 627 -6.42 -9.45 -15.82
N ALA A 628 -7.50 -10.02 -15.28
CA ALA A 628 -8.54 -9.25 -14.58
C ALA A 628 -8.00 -8.55 -13.32
N ASP A 629 -7.07 -9.19 -12.58
CA ASP A 629 -6.42 -8.55 -11.43
C ASP A 629 -5.48 -7.42 -11.89
N VAL A 630 -4.80 -7.62 -13.02
CA VAL A 630 -3.96 -6.57 -13.64
C VAL A 630 -4.81 -5.38 -14.07
N HIS A 631 -5.94 -5.60 -14.74
CA HIS A 631 -6.85 -4.52 -15.15
C HIS A 631 -7.41 -3.76 -13.95
N ALA A 632 -7.80 -4.46 -12.88
CA ALA A 632 -8.28 -3.80 -11.66
C ALA A 632 -7.20 -2.90 -11.05
N TRP A 633 -5.96 -3.39 -10.92
CA TRP A 633 -4.85 -2.56 -10.44
C TRP A 633 -4.48 -1.43 -11.40
N THR A 634 -4.48 -1.66 -12.71
CA THR A 634 -4.26 -0.61 -13.70
C THR A 634 -5.32 0.48 -13.59
N ALA A 635 -6.58 0.14 -13.33
CA ALA A 635 -7.63 1.12 -13.09
C ALA A 635 -7.39 1.94 -11.81
N VAL A 636 -6.98 1.29 -10.70
CA VAL A 636 -6.58 1.97 -9.46
C VAL A 636 -5.46 2.97 -9.72
N GLU A 637 -4.39 2.54 -10.40
CA GLU A 637 -3.23 3.37 -10.70
C GLU A 637 -3.57 4.51 -11.67
N THR A 638 -4.46 4.26 -12.63
CA THR A 638 -4.92 5.29 -13.57
C THR A 638 -5.74 6.37 -12.85
N LEU A 639 -6.63 6.01 -11.93
CA LEU A 639 -7.36 6.98 -11.09
C LEU A 639 -6.39 7.82 -10.24
N ARG A 640 -5.40 7.17 -9.61
CA ARG A 640 -4.35 7.87 -8.85
C ARG A 640 -3.57 8.85 -9.72
N LEU A 641 -3.24 8.47 -10.96
CA LEU A 641 -2.49 9.32 -11.90
C LEU A 641 -3.32 10.50 -12.43
N LEU A 642 -4.58 10.28 -12.78
CA LEU A 642 -5.41 11.29 -13.42
C LEU A 642 -6.04 12.28 -12.44
N VAL A 643 -6.57 11.78 -11.32
CA VAL A 643 -7.35 12.61 -10.38
C VAL A 643 -6.76 12.66 -8.97
N GLY A 644 -5.70 11.88 -8.70
CA GLY A 644 -5.05 11.87 -7.38
C GLY A 644 -5.91 11.25 -6.28
N GLU A 645 -7.00 10.58 -6.63
CA GLU A 645 -7.87 9.90 -5.66
C GLU A 645 -7.51 8.43 -5.55
N ASN A 646 -7.69 7.89 -4.34
CA ASN A 646 -7.44 6.49 -4.07
C ASN A 646 -8.75 5.71 -4.01
N VAL A 647 -8.77 4.57 -4.70
CA VAL A 647 -9.91 3.65 -4.72
C VAL A 647 -9.38 2.25 -4.38
N PRO A 648 -9.94 1.54 -3.39
CA PRO A 648 -9.47 0.20 -3.02
C PRO A 648 -9.56 -0.79 -4.18
N PHE A 649 -8.57 -1.67 -4.30
CA PHE A 649 -8.56 -2.73 -5.33
C PHE A 649 -9.81 -3.61 -5.27
N ASP A 650 -10.21 -4.04 -4.07
CA ASP A 650 -11.39 -4.89 -3.87
C ASP A 650 -12.68 -4.14 -4.24
N PHE A 651 -12.76 -2.82 -4.05
CA PHE A 651 -13.86 -1.98 -4.56
C PHE A 651 -13.87 -1.95 -6.10
N VAL A 652 -12.71 -1.78 -6.75
CA VAL A 652 -12.64 -1.80 -8.21
C VAL A 652 -13.19 -3.12 -8.74
N LYS A 653 -12.76 -4.26 -8.19
CA LYS A 653 -13.29 -5.58 -8.60
C LYS A 653 -14.79 -5.71 -8.39
N LEU A 654 -15.32 -5.19 -7.28
CA LEU A 654 -16.75 -5.18 -6.98
C LEU A 654 -17.53 -4.33 -8.00
N ALA A 655 -17.07 -3.10 -8.24
CA ALA A 655 -17.77 -2.11 -9.06
C ALA A 655 -17.64 -2.36 -10.57
N SER A 656 -16.53 -2.98 -11.00
CA SER A 656 -16.29 -3.33 -12.40
C SER A 656 -16.92 -4.64 -12.84
N GLY A 657 -17.10 -5.59 -11.91
CA GLY A 657 -17.31 -6.99 -12.26
C GLY A 657 -16.18 -7.54 -13.16
N ASN A 658 -16.51 -8.52 -14.00
CA ASN A 658 -15.58 -9.10 -14.99
C ASN A 658 -15.49 -8.29 -16.31
N SER A 659 -15.94 -7.03 -16.32
CA SER A 659 -16.19 -6.28 -17.55
C SER A 659 -15.09 -5.27 -17.92
N LEU A 660 -14.14 -4.98 -17.03
CA LEU A 660 -13.03 -4.06 -17.35
C LEU A 660 -12.01 -4.75 -18.27
N VAL A 661 -11.79 -4.15 -19.43
CA VAL A 661 -10.72 -4.48 -20.36
C VAL A 661 -9.87 -3.23 -20.59
N LEU A 662 -8.57 -3.34 -20.32
CA LEU A 662 -7.59 -2.24 -20.36
C LEU A 662 -6.41 -2.57 -21.29
#